data_AF-A0A9Y2L085-F1
#
_entry.id   AF-A0A9Y2L085-F1
#
_cell.length_a   1.000
_cell.length_b   1.000
_cell.length_c   1.000
_cell.angle_alpha   90.00
_cell.angle_beta   90.00
_cell.angle_gamma   90.00
#
_symmetry.space_group_name_H-M   'P 1'
#
loop_
_entity.id
_entity.type
_entity.pdbx_description
1 polymer ?
#
loop_
_entity_poly.entity_id
_entity_poly.type
_entity_poly.pdbx_seq_one_letter_code
_entity_poly.pdbx_strand_id
1 'polypeptide(L)'
;MTALFETNSISQAAKAGNFWLKGTNCDLVAELRSETLLVTFDNLASINERPETPPWGPWLGPRAKALGYSILGVQSHHKDWYRTSEPPEQISGLQASGFFDRFKHIVFTGTSMGGFAALSFAGLVPSARVLAFSPQSTLNRDIAPFESRYPYPHRKFDWQSPEYLDAAEHVGAIASGHVFFDPRIQEDRLHAERLQSPSLTQVRIPFAGHTLIRVIVKADALDHLLTSYPATGELDATFFRLMRNKRQNEHWARPFLAAVAARGDSPLTRRACDILSQQHDHRFARRLRKKLTAPAKAKPAPPVTDRFADPGLEEAAIRRSIPVFINSYNQLTYLRDTVEWFAKHGFENVTVLDNQSEFPALLDYLDSDLLRATAKPVQLPENMGPRRALAEAAKDPDTDSGFIFTDPDLALPQAPAADMLKVMLSAGRRHGFRKVGLALSLDPEIIDLDRVTYNTRTVGQVEKKYWTQAVEDGVFRATTDTTFFLYVPQDGDARRFNDFGLRQAKIPAIRVGREGFVAIHRPWLFNDTIDEAEQAYYFEAAKAHSTFVAAQKTIGTKMNLSDPKGAGSIAGAAPKGKSAASSSGQSDRKMRAAMKTFILEAFAKSCTKPATLIQVGANDGKMADPVFPYLSRDGWQGVMVEPHPIYFSELSALHRERPGLKLFNVAVSTEPGEMNLFHLNEAARDRYPHGLRGCASLNRDRMVDALRRGHRRKKTEIQDDDIAVTTVPVRRLDDVLREAAVAEADILVIDVEGHEIQVLDSFDPAAMGFKMAIVECNGPDVKLEADIAERLNRAGLSVTRFGDDLIGIRDGAIQVPVESISGLLGLPKIGRQ
;
A
#
# COMPACT_ATOMS: atom_id res chain seq x y z
N MET A 1 -16.59 23.69 14.69
CA MET A 1 -15.75 24.77 15.25
C MET A 1 -16.68 25.91 15.67
N THR A 2 -16.27 26.72 16.64
CA THR A 2 -16.92 28.01 16.88
C THR A 2 -16.77 28.87 15.63
N ALA A 3 -17.72 29.77 15.34
CA ALA A 3 -17.56 30.69 14.21
C ALA A 3 -16.25 31.47 14.34
N LEU A 4 -15.43 31.46 13.30
CA LEU A 4 -14.15 32.15 13.23
C LEU A 4 -14.32 33.41 12.38
N PHE A 5 -13.79 34.54 12.85
CA PHE A 5 -13.66 35.73 12.03
C PHE A 5 -12.50 35.53 11.05
N GLU A 6 -12.83 35.37 9.76
CA GLU A 6 -11.86 35.18 8.69
C GLU A 6 -11.28 36.54 8.24
N THR A 7 -9.95 36.63 8.15
CA THR A 7 -9.27 37.83 7.67
C THR A 7 -7.87 37.51 7.16
N ASN A 8 -7.29 38.42 6.37
CA ASN A 8 -5.87 38.41 6.00
C ASN A 8 -5.11 39.58 6.69
N SER A 9 -5.78 40.31 7.60
CA SER A 9 -5.22 41.48 8.29
C SER A 9 -4.94 41.16 9.76
N ILE A 10 -3.67 41.25 10.15
CA ILE A 10 -3.22 41.08 11.53
C ILE A 10 -3.96 42.04 12.47
N SER A 11 -4.15 43.30 12.08
CA SER A 11 -4.85 44.28 12.91
C SER A 11 -6.32 43.94 13.13
N GLN A 12 -6.98 43.32 12.14
CA GLN A 12 -8.37 42.87 12.30
C GLN A 12 -8.44 41.61 13.15
N ALA A 13 -7.53 40.64 12.92
CA ALA A 13 -7.43 39.43 13.71
C ALA A 13 -7.20 39.72 15.20
N ALA A 14 -6.30 40.64 15.52
CA ALA A 14 -5.98 41.03 16.90
C ALA A 14 -7.18 41.60 17.68
N LYS A 15 -8.09 42.30 16.99
CA LYS A 15 -9.31 42.88 17.58
C LYS A 15 -10.47 41.89 17.61
N ALA A 16 -10.38 40.77 16.89
CA ALA A 16 -11.41 39.74 16.88
C ALA A 16 -11.39 38.89 18.16
N GLY A 17 -12.50 38.19 18.38
CA GLY A 17 -12.58 37.09 19.36
C GLY A 17 -11.87 35.85 18.81
N ASN A 18 -12.63 34.88 18.32
CA ASN A 18 -12.06 33.76 17.57
C ASN A 18 -11.79 34.18 16.13
N PHE A 19 -10.62 33.85 15.57
CA PHE A 19 -10.26 34.25 14.22
C PHE A 19 -9.50 33.17 13.45
N TRP A 20 -9.54 33.33 12.13
CA TRP A 20 -8.67 32.66 11.18
C TRP A 20 -7.95 33.73 10.36
N LEU A 21 -6.65 33.89 10.60
CA LEU A 21 -5.77 34.73 9.80
C LEU A 21 -5.20 33.84 8.69
N LYS A 22 -5.65 34.06 7.46
CA LYS A 22 -5.14 33.32 6.29
C LYS A 22 -3.78 33.88 5.89
N GLY A 23 -2.81 32.99 5.75
CA GLY A 23 -1.52 33.31 5.15
C GLY A 23 -1.31 32.60 3.82
N THR A 24 -0.16 32.87 3.22
CA THR A 24 0.26 32.25 1.95
C THR A 24 0.83 30.86 2.19
N ASN A 25 1.61 30.68 3.25
CA ASN A 25 2.27 29.44 3.62
C ASN A 25 1.94 29.01 5.05
N CYS A 26 1.40 29.90 5.88
CA CYS A 26 1.07 29.65 7.27
C CYS A 26 -0.19 30.40 7.70
N ASP A 27 -1.16 29.64 8.23
CA ASP A 27 -2.38 30.21 8.81
C ASP A 27 -2.25 30.33 10.32
N LEU A 28 -2.89 31.35 10.92
CA LEU A 28 -3.13 31.39 12.36
C LEU A 28 -4.60 31.16 12.67
N VAL A 29 -4.89 30.19 13.51
CA VAL A 29 -6.25 29.89 13.98
C VAL A 29 -6.32 30.09 15.49
N ALA A 30 -7.11 31.06 15.93
CA ALA A 30 -7.29 31.40 17.33
C ALA A 30 -8.68 31.05 17.84
N GLU A 31 -8.73 30.31 18.94
CA GLU A 31 -9.96 30.03 19.69
C GLU A 31 -9.77 30.51 21.14
N LEU A 32 -10.39 31.63 21.48
CA LEU A 32 -10.21 32.33 22.76
C LEU A 32 -11.27 31.90 23.78
N ARG A 33 -10.82 31.62 25.01
CA ARG A 33 -11.67 31.10 26.10
C ARG A 33 -11.32 31.66 27.48
N SER A 34 -10.04 31.97 27.73
CA SER A 34 -9.54 32.45 29.02
C SER A 34 -8.22 33.22 28.87
N GLU A 35 -7.70 33.73 29.99
CA GLU A 35 -6.41 34.44 30.08
C GLU A 35 -5.18 33.52 29.96
N THR A 36 -5.38 32.20 29.79
CA THR A 36 -4.31 31.24 29.49
C THR A 36 -4.32 30.93 27.99
N LEU A 37 -3.22 31.23 27.31
CA LEU A 37 -3.01 30.99 25.89
C LEU A 37 -1.97 29.91 25.65
N LEU A 38 -2.36 28.87 24.91
CA LEU A 38 -1.42 27.94 24.29
C LEU A 38 -1.12 28.38 22.86
N VAL A 39 0.13 28.68 22.54
CA VAL A 39 0.59 28.93 21.18
C VAL A 39 1.21 27.64 20.66
N THR A 40 0.61 27.02 19.66
CA THR A 40 0.96 25.65 19.26
C THR A 40 1.41 25.58 17.82
N PHE A 41 2.54 24.91 17.59
CA PHE A 41 3.10 24.70 16.26
C PHE A 41 2.85 23.26 15.82
N ASP A 42 2.43 23.11 14.56
CA ASP A 42 2.34 21.83 13.90
C ASP A 42 3.67 21.09 13.77
N ASN A 43 3.55 19.76 13.72
CA ASN A 43 4.64 18.83 13.54
C ASN A 43 4.44 18.04 12.23
N LEU A 44 5.43 17.24 11.85
CA LEU A 44 5.38 16.47 10.59
C LEU A 44 4.18 15.50 10.51
N ALA A 45 3.69 14.99 11.64
CA ALA A 45 2.54 14.08 11.67
C ALA A 45 1.22 14.84 11.54
N SER A 46 1.06 15.96 12.25
CA SER A 46 -0.18 16.75 12.16
C SER A 46 -0.41 17.28 10.75
N ILE A 47 0.64 17.66 10.02
CA ILE A 47 0.54 18.05 8.60
C ILE A 47 0.02 16.89 7.71
N ASN A 48 0.36 15.63 8.00
CA ASN A 48 -0.12 14.48 7.21
C ASN A 48 -1.58 14.11 7.48
N GLU A 49 -2.09 14.52 8.64
CA GLU A 49 -3.41 14.14 9.15
C GLU A 49 -4.45 15.25 8.90
N ARG A 50 -4.07 16.36 8.25
CA ARG A 50 -4.97 17.49 8.02
C ARG A 50 -5.99 17.19 6.91
N PRO A 51 -7.23 17.72 7.03
CA PRO A 51 -8.21 17.70 5.95
C PRO A 51 -7.76 18.61 4.78
N GLU A 52 -8.33 18.37 3.59
CA GLU A 52 -7.95 19.06 2.35
C GLU A 52 -8.20 20.57 2.41
N THR A 53 -9.21 21.03 3.15
CA THR A 53 -9.60 22.44 3.22
C THR A 53 -9.31 23.06 4.60
N PRO A 54 -8.67 24.24 4.66
CA PRO A 54 -8.54 25.03 5.89
C PRO A 54 -9.87 25.76 6.24
N PRO A 55 -10.03 26.28 7.48
CA PRO A 55 -9.04 26.33 8.55
C PRO A 55 -8.87 24.98 9.23
N TRP A 56 -7.64 24.66 9.63
CA TRP A 56 -7.36 23.44 10.37
C TRP A 56 -7.54 23.66 11.87
N GLY A 57 -7.78 22.58 12.61
CA GLY A 57 -7.76 22.65 14.08
C GLY A 57 -6.31 22.60 14.60
N PRO A 58 -5.93 23.42 15.58
CA PRO A 58 -4.64 23.26 16.26
C PRO A 58 -4.53 21.87 16.89
N TRP A 59 -3.34 21.23 16.87
CA TRP A 59 -3.19 19.83 17.31
C TRP A 59 -3.46 19.58 18.81
N LEU A 60 -3.38 20.63 19.65
CA LEU A 60 -3.83 20.59 21.06
C LEU A 60 -5.26 21.11 21.27
N GLY A 61 -5.99 21.46 20.21
CA GLY A 61 -7.33 22.05 20.27
C GLY A 61 -8.30 21.29 21.19
N PRO A 62 -8.45 19.96 21.08
CA PRO A 62 -9.31 19.19 21.99
C PRO A 62 -8.92 19.31 23.46
N ARG A 63 -7.62 19.33 23.78
CA ARG A 63 -7.10 19.47 25.16
C ARG A 63 -7.28 20.88 25.69
N ALA A 64 -6.97 21.90 24.87
CA ALA A 64 -7.19 23.29 25.22
C ALA A 64 -8.68 23.56 25.51
N LYS A 65 -9.57 23.01 24.68
CA LYS A 65 -11.02 23.08 24.89
C LYS A 65 -11.44 22.42 26.21
N ALA A 66 -10.93 21.22 26.51
CA ALA A 66 -11.25 20.51 27.75
C ALA A 66 -10.78 21.27 29.01
N LEU A 67 -9.66 21.99 28.92
CA LEU A 67 -9.11 22.82 30.00
C LEU A 67 -9.71 24.25 30.06
N GLY A 68 -10.53 24.64 29.08
CA GLY A 68 -11.05 26.00 28.98
C GLY A 68 -9.99 27.04 28.59
N TYR A 69 -8.88 26.62 27.95
CA TYR A 69 -7.80 27.51 27.55
C TYR A 69 -8.00 28.11 26.16
N SER A 70 -7.52 29.34 26.01
CA SER A 70 -7.32 29.95 24.71
C SER A 70 -6.21 29.20 23.96
N ILE A 71 -6.34 29.08 22.64
CA ILE A 71 -5.31 28.46 21.81
C ILE A 71 -5.12 29.27 20.52
N LEU A 72 -3.86 29.48 20.14
CA LEU A 72 -3.41 30.03 18.87
C LEU A 72 -2.61 28.95 18.15
N GLY A 73 -3.19 28.33 17.13
CA GLY A 73 -2.48 27.39 16.27
C GLY A 73 -1.74 28.11 15.16
N VAL A 74 -0.43 27.89 15.07
CA VAL A 74 0.42 28.32 13.96
C VAL A 74 0.54 27.14 12.98
N GLN A 75 -0.12 27.26 11.82
CA GLN A 75 -0.42 26.14 10.94
C GLN A 75 0.29 26.28 9.60
N SER A 76 1.51 25.71 9.50
CA SER A 76 2.25 25.69 8.24
C SER A 76 1.57 24.79 7.21
N HIS A 77 1.39 25.24 5.97
CA HIS A 77 0.78 24.50 4.86
C HIS A 77 1.66 23.34 4.38
N HIS A 78 2.95 23.35 4.73
CA HIS A 78 3.94 22.39 4.28
C HIS A 78 4.83 21.90 5.42
N LYS A 79 5.61 20.84 5.17
CA LYS A 79 6.67 20.37 6.09
C LYS A 79 7.92 21.25 5.98
N ASP A 80 7.72 22.56 5.98
CA ASP A 80 8.71 23.59 5.66
C ASP A 80 9.59 23.98 6.84
N TRP A 81 9.31 23.46 8.04
CA TRP A 81 10.01 23.84 9.27
C TRP A 81 9.88 25.32 9.60
N TYR A 82 8.79 25.98 9.19
CA TYR A 82 8.58 27.40 9.41
C TYR A 82 9.75 28.25 8.91
N ARG A 83 10.33 27.85 7.76
CA ARG A 83 11.46 28.54 7.13
C ARG A 83 11.05 29.71 6.26
N THR A 84 9.74 29.97 6.13
CA THR A 84 9.20 31.17 5.51
C THR A 84 9.26 32.35 6.50
N SER A 85 9.27 33.59 6.02
CA SER A 85 9.27 34.78 6.90
C SER A 85 7.90 35.06 7.54
N GLU A 86 6.84 34.47 6.99
CA GLU A 86 5.46 34.74 7.39
C GLU A 86 5.14 34.37 8.86
N PRO A 87 5.52 33.21 9.43
CA PRO A 87 5.25 32.90 10.82
C PRO A 87 5.80 33.90 11.85
N PRO A 88 7.10 34.27 11.85
CA PRO A 88 7.60 35.28 12.79
C PRO A 88 7.00 36.67 12.54
N GLU A 89 6.74 37.06 11.29
CA GLU A 89 6.07 38.33 10.96
C GLU A 89 4.64 38.39 11.54
N GLN A 90 3.85 37.31 11.37
CA GLN A 90 2.50 37.23 11.91
C GLN A 90 2.49 37.27 13.44
N ILE A 91 3.41 36.55 14.11
CA ILE A 91 3.53 36.55 15.58
C ILE A 91 3.95 37.92 16.10
N SER A 92 4.99 38.54 15.52
CA SER A 92 5.44 39.89 15.87
C SER A 92 4.36 40.93 15.62
N GLY A 93 3.59 40.80 14.53
CA GLY A 93 2.47 41.69 14.24
C GLY A 93 1.34 41.57 15.26
N LEU A 94 1.00 40.34 15.69
CA LEU A 94 0.04 40.14 16.78
C LEU A 94 0.57 40.75 18.08
N GLN A 95 1.86 40.60 18.39
CA GLN A 95 2.48 41.27 19.54
C GLN A 95 2.38 42.79 19.46
N ALA A 96 2.76 43.39 18.34
CA ALA A 96 2.71 44.84 18.14
C ALA A 96 1.27 45.41 18.24
N SER A 97 0.27 44.59 17.91
CA SER A 97 -1.14 44.96 18.02
C SER A 97 -1.74 44.86 19.42
N GLY A 98 -0.98 44.39 20.41
CA GLY A 98 -1.46 44.14 21.77
C GLY A 98 -2.36 42.90 21.91
N PHE A 99 -2.33 41.97 20.93
CA PHE A 99 -3.13 40.74 21.00
C PHE A 99 -2.77 39.91 22.24
N PHE A 100 -1.49 39.81 22.57
CA PHE A 100 -1.01 38.99 23.68
C PHE A 100 -1.27 39.61 25.07
N ASP A 101 -1.51 40.92 25.16
CA ASP A 101 -1.68 41.66 26.42
C ASP A 101 -2.89 41.20 27.25
N ARG A 102 -3.85 40.53 26.60
CA ARG A 102 -5.05 39.97 27.26
C ARG A 102 -4.80 38.62 27.97
N PHE A 103 -3.60 38.05 27.85
CA PHE A 103 -3.29 36.75 28.43
C PHE A 103 -2.28 36.89 29.56
N LYS A 104 -2.65 36.39 30.73
CA LYS A 104 -1.78 36.32 31.90
C LYS A 104 -0.72 35.22 31.78
N HIS A 105 -1.05 34.14 31.08
CA HIS A 105 -0.20 32.97 30.94
C HIS A 105 -0.09 32.58 29.46
N ILE A 106 1.10 32.68 28.89
CA ILE A 106 1.35 32.36 27.48
C ILE A 106 2.37 31.23 27.41
N VAL A 107 2.00 30.12 26.77
CA VAL A 107 2.87 28.94 26.62
C VAL A 107 2.99 28.57 25.15
N PHE A 108 4.18 28.73 24.61
CA PHE A 108 4.57 28.24 23.30
C PHE A 108 4.93 26.76 23.40
N THR A 109 4.40 25.93 22.52
CA THR A 109 4.65 24.50 22.56
C THR A 109 4.64 23.83 21.21
N GLY A 110 5.49 22.81 21.05
CA GLY A 110 5.55 22.00 19.85
C GLY A 110 6.50 20.82 20.02
N THR A 111 6.45 19.93 19.03
CA THR A 111 7.26 18.70 18.99
C THR A 111 8.05 18.61 17.68
N SER A 112 9.32 18.21 17.76
CA SER A 112 10.25 18.15 16.61
C SER A 112 10.28 19.50 15.86
N MET A 113 9.83 19.54 14.62
CA MET A 113 9.66 20.74 13.81
C MET A 113 8.88 21.86 14.54
N GLY A 114 7.80 21.52 15.26
CA GLY A 114 7.07 22.49 16.04
C GLY A 114 7.82 22.92 17.31
N GLY A 115 8.71 22.07 17.83
CA GLY A 115 9.58 22.41 18.95
C GLY A 115 10.68 23.39 18.53
N PHE A 116 11.25 23.21 17.33
CA PHE A 116 12.13 24.17 16.68
C PHE A 116 11.46 25.54 16.56
N ALA A 117 10.24 25.60 16.03
CA ALA A 117 9.49 26.85 15.88
C ALA A 117 9.14 27.50 17.23
N ALA A 118 8.69 26.71 18.21
CA ALA A 118 8.40 27.22 19.55
C ALA A 118 9.64 27.86 20.20
N LEU A 119 10.81 27.25 20.07
CA LEU A 119 12.06 27.81 20.60
C LEU A 119 12.58 29.00 19.80
N SER A 120 12.29 29.07 18.50
CA SER A 120 12.73 30.18 17.65
C SER A 120 11.89 31.44 17.87
N PHE A 121 10.58 31.29 18.08
CA PHE A 121 9.64 32.41 18.04
C PHE A 121 9.09 32.86 19.40
N ALA A 122 9.23 32.06 20.46
CA ALA A 122 8.66 32.44 21.77
C ALA A 122 9.25 33.73 22.34
N GLY A 123 10.52 34.05 22.03
CA GLY A 123 11.15 35.30 22.45
C GLY A 123 10.52 36.57 21.85
N LEU A 124 9.67 36.44 20.84
CA LEU A 124 8.92 37.55 20.24
C LEU A 124 7.79 38.06 21.15
N VAL A 125 7.35 37.24 22.11
CA VAL A 125 6.25 37.56 23.01
C VAL A 125 6.79 37.69 24.44
N PRO A 126 6.76 38.88 25.05
CA PRO A 126 7.22 39.08 26.41
C PRO A 126 6.55 38.12 27.40
N SER A 127 7.33 37.61 28.36
CA SER A 127 6.87 36.67 29.40
C SER A 127 6.36 35.30 28.91
N ALA A 128 6.46 35.00 27.60
CA ALA A 128 6.08 33.70 27.08
C ALA A 128 7.00 32.59 27.59
N ARG A 129 6.38 31.47 27.97
CA ARG A 129 7.08 30.26 28.36
C ARG A 129 7.13 29.24 27.23
N VAL A 130 8.09 28.32 27.26
CA VAL A 130 8.20 27.26 26.24
C VAL A 130 8.13 25.85 26.83
N LEU A 131 7.34 24.98 26.19
CA LEU A 131 7.41 23.52 26.33
C LEU A 131 7.79 22.90 24.98
N ALA A 132 9.05 22.54 24.80
CA ALA A 132 9.57 21.98 23.55
C ALA A 132 9.89 20.48 23.70
N PHE A 133 9.29 19.64 22.85
CA PHE A 133 9.44 18.18 22.92
C PHE A 133 10.28 17.66 21.75
N SER A 134 11.41 17.01 22.04
CA SER A 134 12.38 16.54 21.04
C SER A 134 12.74 17.58 19.96
N PRO A 135 13.02 18.85 20.31
CA PRO A 135 13.30 19.86 19.30
C PRO A 135 14.64 19.58 18.60
N GLN A 136 14.68 19.86 17.31
CA GLN A 136 15.93 20.17 16.63
C GLN A 136 16.23 21.65 16.83
N SER A 137 17.51 22.02 16.94
CA SER A 137 17.90 23.44 16.96
C SER A 137 17.96 24.02 15.53
N THR A 138 18.42 23.22 14.56
CA THR A 138 18.49 23.57 13.12
C THR A 138 18.64 22.29 12.30
N LEU A 139 18.33 22.34 11.00
CA LEU A 139 18.73 21.31 10.03
C LEU A 139 19.92 21.73 9.14
N ASN A 140 20.48 22.93 9.32
CA ASN A 140 21.68 23.34 8.61
C ASN A 140 22.85 22.40 8.99
N ARG A 141 23.49 21.80 7.99
CA ARG A 141 24.55 20.79 8.17
C ARG A 141 25.92 21.37 8.51
N ASP A 142 26.16 22.64 8.24
CA ASP A 142 27.38 23.33 8.67
C ASP A 142 27.32 23.61 10.17
N ILE A 143 26.11 23.87 10.69
CA ILE A 143 25.85 24.15 12.11
C ILE A 143 25.64 22.86 12.93
N ALA A 144 24.86 21.93 12.39
CA ALA A 144 24.50 20.65 13.02
C ALA A 144 24.84 19.46 12.10
N PRO A 145 26.14 19.18 11.84
CA PRO A 145 26.56 18.09 10.93
C PRO A 145 26.13 16.69 11.41
N PHE A 146 25.80 16.56 12.68
CA PHE A 146 25.29 15.31 13.28
C PHE A 146 23.81 15.03 12.94
N GLU A 147 23.06 15.99 12.42
CA GLU A 147 21.64 15.83 12.12
C GLU A 147 21.44 15.39 10.65
N SER A 148 21.18 14.10 10.46
CA SER A 148 20.98 13.48 9.15
C SER A 148 19.59 12.87 8.95
N ARG A 149 18.71 12.93 9.97
CA ARG A 149 17.42 12.22 10.01
C ARG A 149 16.38 12.83 9.08
N TYR A 150 16.55 14.09 8.66
CA TYR A 150 15.58 14.84 7.85
C TYR A 150 16.14 15.30 6.49
N PRO A 151 16.51 14.38 5.58
CA PRO A 151 17.17 14.71 4.31
C PRO A 151 16.24 15.39 3.29
N TYR A 152 14.92 15.24 3.41
CA TYR A 152 13.95 15.91 2.54
C TYR A 152 13.84 17.41 2.84
N PRO A 153 13.44 17.84 4.06
CA PRO A 153 13.30 19.27 4.35
C PRO A 153 14.64 20.00 4.32
N HIS A 154 15.75 19.35 4.66
CA HIS A 154 17.10 19.91 4.48
C HIS A 154 17.38 20.29 3.00
N ARG A 155 16.98 19.45 2.04
CA ARG A 155 17.23 19.69 0.61
C ARG A 155 16.23 20.64 -0.03
N LYS A 156 14.99 20.66 0.47
CA LYS A 156 13.88 21.37 -0.17
C LYS A 156 13.76 22.83 0.27
N PHE A 157 14.13 23.13 1.51
CA PHE A 157 13.95 24.46 2.09
C PHE A 157 15.30 25.12 2.35
N ASP A 158 15.26 26.45 2.46
CA ASP A 158 16.45 27.24 2.67
C ASP A 158 16.93 27.14 4.13
N TRP A 159 18.14 26.59 4.28
CA TRP A 159 18.86 26.45 5.55
C TRP A 159 20.18 27.23 5.52
N GLN A 160 20.29 28.28 4.70
CA GLN A 160 21.50 29.11 4.63
C GLN A 160 21.21 30.59 4.92
N SER A 161 20.19 31.16 4.31
CA SER A 161 19.90 32.61 4.35
C SER A 161 18.76 33.12 5.26
N PRO A 162 17.70 32.36 5.62
CA PRO A 162 16.54 32.94 6.29
C PRO A 162 16.80 33.23 7.76
N GLU A 163 16.13 34.26 8.29
CA GLU A 163 16.04 34.52 9.72
C GLU A 163 15.59 33.27 10.50
N TYR A 164 15.92 33.22 11.79
CA TYR A 164 15.65 32.06 12.65
C TYR A 164 16.25 30.76 12.15
N LEU A 165 17.46 30.83 11.55
CA LEU A 165 18.18 29.68 11.01
C LEU A 165 18.46 28.61 12.07
N ASP A 166 18.77 29.03 13.29
CA ASP A 166 19.07 28.16 14.40
C ASP A 166 18.42 28.66 15.68
N ALA A 167 17.56 27.83 16.26
CA ALA A 167 16.84 28.17 17.49
C ALA A 167 17.80 28.48 18.65
N ALA A 168 19.03 27.93 18.64
CA ALA A 168 20.04 28.22 19.66
C ALA A 168 20.44 29.70 19.75
N GLU A 169 20.27 30.48 18.68
CA GLU A 169 20.52 31.93 18.67
C GLU A 169 19.38 32.72 19.33
N HIS A 170 18.20 32.12 19.46
CA HIS A 170 16.97 32.79 19.93
C HIS A 170 16.54 32.38 21.34
N VAL A 171 17.03 31.26 21.86
CA VAL A 171 16.63 30.77 23.20
C VAL A 171 16.96 31.73 24.35
N GLY A 172 17.91 32.66 24.16
CA GLY A 172 18.26 33.68 25.15
C GLY A 172 17.16 34.71 25.42
N ALA A 173 16.24 34.90 24.48
CA ALA A 173 15.11 35.83 24.61
C ALA A 173 13.88 35.20 25.28
N ILE A 174 13.88 33.88 25.52
CA ILE A 174 12.75 33.17 26.12
C ILE A 174 12.73 33.42 27.64
N ALA A 175 11.57 33.78 28.18
CA ALA A 175 11.43 34.12 29.60
C ALA A 175 11.65 32.92 30.53
N SER A 176 11.02 31.77 30.25
CA SER A 176 11.33 30.49 30.90
C SER A 176 10.81 29.30 30.10
N GLY A 177 11.31 28.09 30.35
CA GLY A 177 10.81 26.93 29.62
C GLY A 177 11.47 25.61 29.96
N HIS A 178 10.98 24.56 29.32
CA HIS A 178 11.51 23.21 29.43
C HIS A 178 11.74 22.58 28.05
N VAL A 179 12.92 21.98 27.88
CA VAL A 179 13.30 21.20 26.70
C VAL A 179 13.34 19.73 27.08
N PHE A 180 12.38 18.95 26.56
CA PHE A 180 12.27 17.52 26.80
C PHE A 180 12.98 16.75 25.70
N PHE A 181 13.83 15.79 26.04
CA PHE A 181 14.54 14.96 25.07
C PHE A 181 14.91 13.59 25.63
N ASP A 182 15.19 12.63 24.75
CA ASP A 182 15.79 11.36 25.13
C ASP A 182 17.33 11.43 25.03
N PRO A 183 18.06 11.42 26.16
CA PRO A 183 19.53 11.47 26.13
C PRO A 183 20.19 10.22 25.54
N ARG A 184 19.43 9.16 25.25
CA ARG A 184 19.92 7.92 24.62
C ARG A 184 19.93 8.01 23.09
N ILE A 185 19.27 9.00 22.51
CA ILE A 185 19.36 9.33 21.09
C ILE A 185 20.45 10.40 20.94
N GLN A 186 21.49 10.10 20.18
CA GLN A 186 22.66 10.97 20.08
C GLN A 186 22.27 12.35 19.53
N GLU A 187 21.48 12.38 18.48
CA GLU A 187 21.05 13.60 17.80
C GLU A 187 20.17 14.47 18.70
N ASP A 188 19.23 13.87 19.46
CA ASP A 188 18.38 14.61 20.40
C ASP A 188 19.23 15.20 21.55
N ARG A 189 20.21 14.45 22.06
CA ARG A 189 21.16 14.95 23.07
C ARG A 189 21.98 16.13 22.54
N LEU A 190 22.55 16.00 21.34
CA LEU A 190 23.39 17.04 20.73
C LEU A 190 22.58 18.31 20.42
N HIS A 191 21.33 18.19 19.95
CA HIS A 191 20.45 19.36 19.82
C HIS A 191 20.10 19.97 21.18
N ALA A 192 19.79 19.17 22.20
CA ALA A 192 19.53 19.71 23.54
C ALA A 192 20.74 20.47 24.11
N GLU A 193 21.96 19.98 23.89
CA GLU A 193 23.21 20.66 24.27
C GLU A 193 23.37 22.04 23.62
N ARG A 194 22.92 22.20 22.36
CA ARG A 194 22.89 23.51 21.68
C ARG A 194 21.83 24.45 22.24
N LEU A 195 20.72 23.92 22.76
CA LEU A 195 19.55 24.68 23.23
C LEU A 195 19.63 25.06 24.72
N GLN A 196 20.85 25.26 25.25
CA GLN A 196 21.06 25.67 26.64
C GLN A 196 20.89 27.18 26.79
N SER A 197 20.16 27.59 27.82
CA SER A 197 19.99 28.98 28.24
C SER A 197 19.68 29.02 29.75
N PRO A 198 20.07 30.06 30.50
CA PRO A 198 19.71 30.19 31.92
C PRO A 198 18.20 30.11 32.19
N SER A 199 17.37 30.46 31.21
CA SER A 199 15.90 30.42 31.32
C SER A 199 15.28 29.07 30.94
N LEU A 200 16.06 28.13 30.38
CA LEU A 200 15.55 26.84 29.91
C LEU A 200 16.07 25.68 30.75
N THR A 201 15.14 24.87 31.27
CA THR A 201 15.46 23.65 32.00
C THR A 201 15.42 22.43 31.08
N GLN A 202 16.48 21.64 31.10
CA GLN A 202 16.56 20.38 30.35
C GLN A 202 15.89 19.22 31.09
N VAL A 203 14.94 18.55 30.44
CA VAL A 203 14.20 17.41 31.00
C VAL A 203 14.54 16.13 30.25
N ARG A 204 15.32 15.28 30.91
CA ARG A 204 15.82 14.04 30.33
C ARG A 204 14.83 12.90 30.54
N ILE A 205 14.30 12.33 29.46
CA ILE A 205 13.41 11.17 29.50
C ILE A 205 14.06 10.02 28.72
N PRO A 206 14.98 9.25 29.35
CA PRO A 206 15.70 8.19 28.66
C PRO A 206 14.76 7.11 28.13
N PHE A 207 15.08 6.56 26.97
CA PHE A 207 14.35 5.48 26.29
C PHE A 207 12.99 5.88 25.71
N ALA A 208 12.64 7.16 25.69
CA ALA A 208 11.41 7.64 25.06
C ALA A 208 11.50 7.78 23.54
N GLY A 209 12.72 7.76 22.98
CA GLY A 209 13.01 8.03 21.58
C GLY A 209 12.61 9.44 21.14
N HIS A 210 12.68 9.68 19.83
CA HIS A 210 12.37 10.99 19.27
C HIS A 210 10.87 11.36 19.41
N THR A 211 9.94 10.40 19.39
CA THR A 211 8.50 10.67 19.61
C THR A 211 8.11 10.72 21.09
N LEU A 212 8.95 11.31 21.95
CA LEU A 212 8.79 11.27 23.42
C LEU A 212 7.47 11.85 23.92
N ILE A 213 6.86 12.80 23.20
CA ILE A 213 5.55 13.36 23.56
C ILE A 213 4.48 12.26 23.70
N ARG A 214 4.56 11.20 22.89
CA ARG A 214 3.66 10.04 22.99
C ARG A 214 3.86 9.26 24.29
N VAL A 215 5.08 9.26 24.84
CA VAL A 215 5.39 8.65 26.14
C VAL A 215 4.80 9.47 27.27
N ILE A 216 4.89 10.80 27.19
CA ILE A 216 4.31 11.72 28.17
C ILE A 216 2.77 11.63 28.17
N VAL A 217 2.15 11.61 26.99
CA VAL A 217 0.69 11.44 26.83
C VAL A 217 0.22 10.12 27.44
N LYS A 218 0.83 8.99 27.06
CA LYS A 218 0.45 7.67 27.58
C LYS A 218 0.78 7.46 29.06
N ALA A 219 1.54 8.35 29.67
CA ALA A 219 1.81 8.35 31.10
C ALA A 219 0.82 9.23 31.88
N ASP A 220 -0.18 9.81 31.20
CA ASP A 220 -1.14 10.79 31.73
C ASP A 220 -0.49 12.08 32.26
N ALA A 221 0.80 12.28 31.97
CA ALA A 221 1.57 13.40 32.47
C ALA A 221 1.36 14.68 31.67
N LEU A 222 0.93 14.58 30.39
CA LEU A 222 0.72 15.77 29.56
C LEU A 222 -0.47 16.59 30.05
N ASP A 223 -1.58 15.94 30.43
CA ASP A 223 -2.78 16.66 30.83
C ASP A 223 -2.57 17.38 32.17
N HIS A 224 -1.86 16.75 33.11
CA HIS A 224 -1.39 17.40 34.34
C HIS A 224 -0.43 18.56 34.06
N LEU A 225 0.54 18.34 33.15
CA LEU A 225 1.49 19.37 32.73
C LEU A 225 0.74 20.59 32.18
N LEU A 226 -0.19 20.39 31.24
CA LEU A 226 -0.96 21.49 30.66
C LEU A 226 -1.83 22.20 31.70
N THR A 227 -2.33 21.49 32.72
CA THR A 227 -3.17 22.10 33.77
C THR A 227 -2.37 22.99 34.73
N SER A 228 -1.18 22.53 35.15
CA SER A 228 -0.39 23.20 36.20
C SER A 228 0.63 24.21 35.65
N TYR A 229 1.29 23.85 34.55
CA TYR A 229 2.45 24.57 34.02
C TYR A 229 2.16 26.02 33.61
N PRO A 230 1.03 26.37 32.97
CA PRO A 230 0.79 27.76 32.58
C PRO A 230 0.78 28.72 33.75
N ALA A 231 0.30 28.30 34.92
CA ALA A 231 0.30 29.15 36.12
C ALA A 231 1.67 29.16 36.82
N THR A 232 2.27 28.00 37.01
CA THR A 232 3.48 27.84 37.85
C THR A 232 4.78 28.06 37.09
N GLY A 233 4.84 27.70 35.81
CA GLY A 233 6.08 27.62 35.04
C GLY A 233 7.00 26.46 35.43
N GLU A 234 6.56 25.57 36.32
CA GLU A 234 7.40 24.53 36.94
C GLU A 234 6.84 23.12 36.72
N LEU A 235 7.75 22.13 36.70
CA LEU A 235 7.40 20.71 36.76
C LEU A 235 7.31 20.26 38.22
N ASP A 236 6.10 19.93 38.66
CA ASP A 236 5.88 19.49 40.04
C ASP A 236 6.14 17.99 40.27
N ALA A 237 6.08 17.58 41.53
CA ALA A 237 6.24 16.17 41.92
C ALA A 237 5.17 15.24 41.30
N THR A 238 4.00 15.77 40.95
CA THR A 238 2.91 15.00 40.35
C THR A 238 3.22 14.65 38.90
N PHE A 239 3.80 15.58 38.12
CA PHE A 239 4.33 15.28 36.79
C PHE A 239 5.32 14.10 36.83
N PHE A 240 6.32 14.15 37.70
CA PHE A 240 7.32 13.07 37.81
C PHE A 240 6.72 11.75 38.31
N ARG A 241 5.67 11.81 39.14
CA ARG A 241 4.92 10.63 39.60
C ARG A 241 4.17 9.97 38.45
N LEU A 242 3.41 10.74 37.67
CA LEU A 242 2.70 10.28 36.48
C LEU A 242 3.66 9.72 35.44
N MET A 243 4.82 10.36 35.24
CA MET A 243 5.87 9.85 34.37
C MET A 243 6.43 8.47 34.78
N ARG A 244 6.10 7.91 35.94
CA ARG A 244 6.41 6.49 36.26
C ARG A 244 5.52 5.52 35.47
N ASN A 245 4.32 5.94 35.05
CA ASN A 245 3.39 5.18 34.21
C ASN A 245 3.95 4.87 32.81
N LYS A 246 5.01 5.56 32.36
CA LYS A 246 5.74 5.21 31.12
C LYS A 246 6.19 3.74 31.08
N ARG A 247 6.32 3.08 32.23
CA ARG A 247 6.61 1.63 32.33
C ARG A 247 5.51 0.75 31.73
N GLN A 248 4.27 1.25 31.65
CA GLN A 248 3.15 0.60 30.97
C GLN A 248 3.23 0.76 29.45
N ASN A 249 3.97 1.75 28.96
CA ASN A 249 4.08 2.03 27.53
C ASN A 249 5.17 1.16 26.89
N GLU A 250 4.78 0.27 25.97
CA GLU A 250 5.72 -0.60 25.25
C GLU A 250 6.81 0.16 24.50
N HIS A 251 6.52 1.37 23.97
CA HIS A 251 7.52 2.18 23.27
C HIS A 251 8.69 2.59 24.15
N TRP A 252 8.46 2.73 25.47
CA TRP A 252 9.51 3.00 26.45
C TRP A 252 10.08 1.71 27.05
N ALA A 253 9.22 0.76 27.41
CA ALA A 253 9.61 -0.45 28.12
C ALA A 253 10.50 -1.38 27.28
N ARG A 254 10.32 -1.46 25.96
CA ARG A 254 11.15 -2.29 25.08
C ARG A 254 12.59 -1.79 24.97
N PRO A 255 12.88 -0.52 24.59
CA PRO A 255 14.26 -0.02 24.57
C PRO A 255 14.91 -0.04 25.96
N PHE A 256 14.15 0.25 27.02
CA PHE A 256 14.64 0.14 28.40
C PHE A 256 15.12 -1.30 28.71
N LEU A 257 14.28 -2.31 28.49
CA LEU A 257 14.67 -3.71 28.75
C LEU A 257 15.80 -4.17 27.86
N ALA A 258 15.84 -3.77 26.59
CA ALA A 258 16.95 -4.09 25.70
C ALA A 258 18.28 -3.54 26.25
N ALA A 259 18.27 -2.30 26.74
CA ALA A 259 19.45 -1.68 27.32
C ALA A 259 19.87 -2.30 28.66
N VAL A 260 18.91 -2.74 29.49
CA VAL A 260 19.21 -3.46 30.74
C VAL A 260 19.75 -4.87 30.43
N ALA A 261 19.14 -5.58 29.48
CA ALA A 261 19.59 -6.91 29.06
C ALA A 261 20.98 -6.92 28.42
N ALA A 262 21.34 -5.86 27.70
CA ALA A 262 22.68 -5.72 27.12
C ALA A 262 23.81 -5.68 28.17
N ARG A 263 23.49 -5.41 29.45
CA ARG A 263 24.44 -5.46 30.56
C ARG A 263 24.66 -6.88 31.11
N GLY A 264 24.03 -7.89 30.51
CA GLY A 264 24.08 -9.27 30.96
C GLY A 264 22.98 -9.64 31.95
N ASP A 265 23.01 -10.90 32.37
CA ASP A 265 22.11 -11.40 33.41
C ASP A 265 22.57 -10.93 34.79
N SER A 266 21.76 -10.13 35.44
CA SER A 266 22.01 -9.59 36.77
C SER A 266 20.72 -9.61 37.59
N PRO A 267 20.79 -9.57 38.93
CA PRO A 267 19.61 -9.44 39.78
C PRO A 267 18.72 -8.25 39.38
N LEU A 268 19.31 -7.14 38.93
CA LEU A 268 18.59 -5.96 38.46
C LEU A 268 17.88 -6.22 37.11
N THR A 269 18.53 -6.92 36.18
CA THR A 269 17.94 -7.31 34.89
C THR A 269 16.73 -8.21 35.11
N ARG A 270 16.86 -9.22 35.97
CA ARG A 270 15.78 -10.14 36.35
C ARG A 270 14.63 -9.39 37.01
N ARG A 271 14.92 -8.54 38.00
CA ARG A 271 13.92 -7.71 38.69
C ARG A 271 13.20 -6.74 37.76
N ALA A 272 13.89 -6.13 36.80
CA ALA A 272 13.27 -5.28 35.80
C ALA A 272 12.29 -6.06 34.90
N CYS A 273 12.66 -7.28 34.50
CA CYS A 273 11.77 -8.17 33.76
C CYS A 273 10.55 -8.59 34.60
N ASP A 274 10.77 -8.93 35.87
CA ASP A 274 9.69 -9.31 36.80
C ASP A 274 8.71 -8.15 37.01
N ILE A 275 9.19 -6.94 37.29
CA ILE A 275 8.34 -5.73 37.43
C ILE A 275 7.53 -5.48 36.15
N LEU A 276 8.19 -5.44 34.99
CA LEU A 276 7.51 -5.11 33.74
C LEU A 276 6.54 -6.21 33.28
N SER A 277 6.81 -7.47 33.60
CA SER A 277 5.90 -8.59 33.28
C SER A 277 4.74 -8.72 34.27
N GLN A 278 4.96 -8.55 35.57
CA GLN A 278 3.95 -8.78 36.60
C GLN A 278 3.05 -7.55 36.83
N GLN A 279 3.63 -6.35 36.85
CA GLN A 279 2.89 -5.12 37.18
C GLN A 279 2.30 -4.41 35.95
N HIS A 280 2.80 -4.73 34.75
CA HIS A 280 2.42 -4.05 33.51
C HIS A 280 2.10 -5.00 32.35
N ASP A 281 2.02 -6.31 32.63
CA ASP A 281 1.70 -7.39 31.67
C ASP A 281 2.51 -7.40 30.36
N HIS A 282 3.76 -6.94 30.40
CA HIS A 282 4.63 -6.96 29.22
C HIS A 282 5.09 -8.37 28.91
N ARG A 283 4.44 -9.03 27.94
CA ARG A 283 4.80 -10.39 27.49
C ARG A 283 6.27 -10.53 27.07
N PHE A 284 6.87 -9.49 26.46
CA PHE A 284 8.30 -9.51 26.09
C PHE A 284 9.24 -9.52 27.30
N ALA A 285 8.85 -8.92 28.42
CA ALA A 285 9.61 -8.97 29.67
C ALA A 285 9.60 -10.39 30.25
N ARG A 286 8.46 -11.08 30.18
CA ARG A 286 8.31 -12.49 30.60
C ARG A 286 9.18 -13.43 29.77
N ARG A 287 9.22 -13.23 28.45
CA ARG A 287 10.09 -13.99 27.52
C ARG A 287 11.58 -13.76 27.82
N LEU A 288 11.97 -12.51 28.02
CA LEU A 288 13.34 -12.16 28.38
C LEU A 288 13.73 -12.78 29.73
N ARG A 289 12.83 -12.75 30.73
CA ARG A 289 13.04 -13.39 32.02
C ARG A 289 13.31 -14.89 31.88
N LYS A 290 12.48 -15.59 31.08
CA LYS A 290 12.63 -17.02 30.79
C LYS A 290 13.97 -17.32 30.10
N LYS A 291 14.40 -16.45 29.17
CA LYS A 291 15.69 -16.58 28.47
C LYS A 291 16.89 -16.41 29.42
N LEU A 292 16.82 -15.47 30.37
CA LEU A 292 17.89 -15.23 31.35
C LEU A 292 17.99 -16.36 32.39
N THR A 293 16.89 -17.05 32.68
CA THR A 293 16.88 -18.21 33.59
C THR A 293 17.18 -19.54 32.92
N ALA A 294 17.24 -19.57 31.59
CA ALA A 294 17.61 -20.77 30.86
C ALA A 294 19.11 -21.04 31.04
N PRO A 295 19.55 -22.31 31.21
CA PRO A 295 20.97 -22.64 31.28
C PRO A 295 21.70 -22.11 30.03
N ALA A 296 22.91 -21.59 30.24
CA ALA A 296 23.72 -21.00 29.18
C ALA A 296 23.90 -21.99 28.01
N LYS A 297 23.46 -21.62 26.81
CA LYS A 297 23.78 -22.39 25.61
C LYS A 297 25.28 -22.27 25.33
N ALA A 298 25.86 -23.39 24.89
CA ALA A 298 27.28 -23.55 24.59
C ALA A 298 27.83 -22.47 23.64
N LYS A 299 29.14 -22.22 23.75
CA LYS A 299 29.93 -21.36 22.84
C LYS A 299 29.63 -21.69 21.37
N PRO A 300 29.64 -20.68 20.46
CA PRO A 300 29.43 -20.93 19.04
C PRO A 300 30.48 -21.91 18.53
N ALA A 301 30.00 -22.89 17.75
CA ALA A 301 30.83 -23.89 17.10
C ALA A 301 31.75 -23.26 16.04
N PRO A 302 32.82 -23.96 15.61
CA PRO A 302 33.79 -23.48 14.62
C PRO A 302 33.12 -23.04 13.30
N PRO A 303 33.82 -22.30 12.42
CA PRO A 303 33.27 -21.90 11.13
C PRO A 303 32.81 -23.13 10.35
N VAL A 304 31.56 -23.07 9.89
CA VAL A 304 30.96 -24.11 9.05
C VAL A 304 31.63 -24.06 7.70
N THR A 305 32.09 -25.22 7.22
CA THR A 305 32.56 -25.39 5.84
C THR A 305 31.40 -25.07 4.90
N ASP A 306 31.53 -24.01 4.10
CA ASP A 306 30.54 -23.62 3.10
C ASP A 306 30.42 -24.75 2.05
N ARG A 307 29.31 -25.49 2.14
CA ARG A 307 28.99 -26.64 1.29
C ARG A 307 28.82 -26.26 -0.18
N PHE A 308 28.54 -25.01 -0.47
CA PHE A 308 28.32 -24.48 -1.82
C PHE A 308 29.49 -23.60 -2.29
N ALA A 309 30.65 -23.67 -1.61
CA ALA A 309 31.84 -22.91 -1.97
C ALA A 309 32.51 -23.40 -3.26
N ASP A 310 32.37 -24.69 -3.59
CA ASP A 310 32.99 -25.30 -4.77
C ASP A 310 32.41 -24.73 -6.07
N PRO A 311 33.21 -24.00 -6.88
CA PRO A 311 32.76 -23.48 -8.19
C PRO A 311 32.39 -24.59 -9.18
N GLY A 312 32.93 -25.80 -8.99
CA GLY A 312 32.65 -27.00 -9.78
C GLY A 312 31.33 -27.69 -9.42
N LEU A 313 30.61 -27.25 -8.38
CA LEU A 313 29.31 -27.83 -8.05
C LEU A 313 28.30 -27.53 -9.18
N GLU A 314 27.61 -28.57 -9.62
CA GLU A 314 26.53 -28.45 -10.60
C GLU A 314 25.29 -27.81 -9.96
N GLU A 315 24.59 -26.93 -10.70
CA GLU A 315 23.38 -26.24 -10.21
C GLU A 315 22.36 -27.24 -9.65
N ALA A 316 22.13 -28.36 -10.36
CA ALA A 316 21.20 -29.39 -9.94
C ALA A 316 21.56 -29.98 -8.55
N ALA A 317 22.85 -30.10 -8.23
CA ALA A 317 23.28 -30.55 -6.91
C ALA A 317 23.03 -29.50 -5.82
N ILE A 318 23.21 -28.21 -6.14
CA ILE A 318 22.86 -27.10 -5.24
C ILE A 318 21.36 -27.14 -4.94
N ARG A 319 20.50 -27.18 -5.97
CA ARG A 319 19.03 -27.15 -5.81
C ARG A 319 18.51 -28.28 -4.93
N ARG A 320 19.00 -29.51 -5.13
CA ARG A 320 18.59 -30.68 -4.31
C ARG A 320 18.95 -30.52 -2.83
N SER A 321 20.05 -29.85 -2.51
CA SER A 321 20.59 -29.86 -1.15
C SER A 321 20.40 -28.56 -0.37
N ILE A 322 20.23 -27.42 -1.05
CA ILE A 322 20.09 -26.12 -0.39
C ILE A 322 18.79 -26.05 0.42
N PRO A 323 18.84 -25.69 1.72
CA PRO A 323 17.64 -25.50 2.51
C PRO A 323 16.79 -24.35 1.96
N VAL A 324 15.50 -24.60 1.76
CA VAL A 324 14.51 -23.61 1.35
C VAL A 324 13.45 -23.50 2.44
N PHE A 325 13.17 -22.28 2.90
CA PHE A 325 12.13 -22.01 3.87
C PHE A 325 11.07 -21.08 3.28
N ILE A 326 9.81 -21.53 3.32
CA ILE A 326 8.65 -20.76 2.86
C ILE A 326 7.80 -20.38 4.06
N ASN A 327 7.62 -19.09 4.31
CA ASN A 327 6.82 -18.60 5.44
C ASN A 327 5.32 -18.49 5.09
N SER A 328 4.50 -19.43 5.55
CA SER A 328 3.08 -19.50 5.23
C SER A 328 2.19 -18.89 6.33
N TYR A 329 1.13 -18.20 5.94
CA TYR A 329 0.06 -17.78 6.85
C TYR A 329 -1.25 -17.55 6.09
N ASN A 330 -2.28 -18.38 6.33
CA ASN A 330 -3.65 -18.21 5.85
C ASN A 330 -3.82 -17.99 4.33
N GLN A 331 -2.86 -18.42 3.51
CA GLN A 331 -2.94 -18.35 2.05
C GLN A 331 -2.50 -19.69 1.44
N LEU A 332 -3.48 -20.49 1.00
CA LEU A 332 -3.28 -21.76 0.33
C LEU A 332 -2.74 -21.57 -1.09
N THR A 333 -3.40 -20.76 -1.91
CA THR A 333 -3.13 -20.65 -3.35
C THR A 333 -1.67 -20.29 -3.61
N TYR A 334 -1.20 -19.25 -2.92
CA TYR A 334 0.19 -18.78 -3.02
C TYR A 334 1.20 -19.82 -2.53
N LEU A 335 0.90 -20.47 -1.40
CA LEU A 335 1.80 -21.49 -0.84
C LEU A 335 1.95 -22.67 -1.80
N ARG A 336 0.84 -23.22 -2.26
CA ARG A 336 0.81 -24.37 -3.18
C ARG A 336 1.64 -24.06 -4.43
N ASP A 337 1.36 -22.94 -5.08
CA ASP A 337 2.02 -22.57 -6.33
C ASP A 337 3.54 -22.38 -6.11
N THR A 338 3.95 -21.84 -4.95
CA THR A 338 5.37 -21.70 -4.59
C THR A 338 6.04 -23.05 -4.36
N VAL A 339 5.41 -23.95 -3.62
CA VAL A 339 5.93 -25.31 -3.35
C VAL A 339 6.06 -26.10 -4.65
N GLU A 340 5.02 -26.07 -5.50
CA GLU A 340 5.02 -26.73 -6.80
C GLU A 340 6.13 -26.19 -7.71
N TRP A 341 6.38 -24.87 -7.67
CA TRP A 341 7.49 -24.28 -8.41
C TRP A 341 8.83 -24.82 -7.95
N PHE A 342 9.09 -24.89 -6.64
CA PHE A 342 10.36 -25.43 -6.13
C PHE A 342 10.53 -26.91 -6.52
N ALA A 343 9.48 -27.72 -6.34
CA ALA A 343 9.51 -29.13 -6.71
C ALA A 343 9.78 -29.33 -8.22
N LYS A 344 9.06 -28.59 -9.08
CA LYS A 344 9.23 -28.61 -10.55
C LYS A 344 10.66 -28.29 -10.98
N HIS A 345 11.35 -27.42 -10.24
CA HIS A 345 12.69 -26.95 -10.58
C HIS A 345 13.83 -27.66 -9.84
N GLY A 346 13.54 -28.82 -9.22
CA GLY A 346 14.55 -29.73 -8.67
C GLY A 346 15.02 -29.38 -7.25
N PHE A 347 14.24 -28.62 -6.50
CA PHE A 347 14.51 -28.38 -5.08
C PHE A 347 13.86 -29.48 -4.23
N GLU A 348 14.68 -30.16 -3.43
CA GLU A 348 14.25 -31.32 -2.63
C GLU A 348 14.25 -31.02 -1.12
N ASN A 349 14.97 -29.98 -0.67
CA ASN A 349 15.07 -29.59 0.74
C ASN A 349 14.19 -28.38 1.08
N VAL A 350 12.89 -28.53 0.88
CA VAL A 350 11.89 -27.46 1.10
C VAL A 350 11.16 -27.66 2.42
N THR A 351 11.13 -26.61 3.25
CA THR A 351 10.39 -26.56 4.51
C THR A 351 9.36 -25.44 4.48
N VAL A 352 8.10 -25.78 4.72
CA VAL A 352 7.01 -24.81 4.89
C VAL A 352 6.88 -24.50 6.38
N LEU A 353 7.09 -23.24 6.74
CA LEU A 353 6.91 -22.73 8.10
C LEU A 353 5.49 -22.19 8.23
N ASP A 354 4.58 -22.96 8.82
CA ASP A 354 3.22 -22.50 9.10
C ASP A 354 3.22 -21.55 10.30
N ASN A 355 2.87 -20.28 10.06
CA ASN A 355 2.92 -19.21 11.04
C ASN A 355 1.59 -19.11 11.82
N GLN A 356 1.11 -20.27 12.30
CA GLN A 356 -0.20 -20.46 12.94
C GLN A 356 -1.36 -20.07 12.03
N SER A 357 -1.49 -20.76 10.91
CA SER A 357 -2.68 -20.60 10.07
C SER A 357 -3.92 -21.15 10.78
N GLU A 358 -5.06 -20.54 10.47
CA GLU A 358 -6.40 -20.93 10.91
C GLU A 358 -7.31 -21.18 9.70
N PHE A 359 -6.88 -20.86 8.48
CA PHE A 359 -7.64 -21.06 7.25
C PHE A 359 -7.80 -22.56 6.96
N PRO A 360 -9.02 -23.13 7.02
CA PRO A 360 -9.21 -24.59 6.99
C PRO A 360 -8.60 -25.27 5.76
N ALA A 361 -8.78 -24.71 4.55
CA ALA A 361 -8.25 -25.32 3.33
C ALA A 361 -6.72 -25.33 3.29
N LEU A 362 -6.06 -24.34 3.91
CA LEU A 362 -4.61 -24.36 4.07
C LEU A 362 -4.19 -25.43 5.09
N LEU A 363 -4.91 -25.59 6.20
CA LEU A 363 -4.63 -26.64 7.18
C LEU A 363 -4.76 -28.03 6.55
N ASP A 364 -5.82 -28.27 5.77
CA ASP A 364 -6.02 -29.52 5.04
C ASP A 364 -4.85 -29.80 4.08
N TYR A 365 -4.37 -28.76 3.37
CA TYR A 365 -3.20 -28.89 2.49
C TYR A 365 -1.91 -29.16 3.28
N LEU A 366 -1.69 -28.48 4.41
CA LEU A 366 -0.54 -28.71 5.29
C LEU A 366 -0.51 -30.14 5.84
N ASP A 367 -1.68 -30.74 6.05
CA ASP A 367 -1.84 -32.11 6.51
C ASP A 367 -1.90 -33.15 5.38
N SER A 368 -1.83 -32.72 4.12
CA SER A 368 -1.94 -33.60 2.95
C SER A 368 -0.65 -34.35 2.63
N ASP A 369 -0.77 -35.57 2.11
CA ASP A 369 0.37 -36.31 1.56
C ASP A 369 0.95 -35.66 0.30
N LEU A 370 0.13 -34.86 -0.40
CA LEU A 370 0.56 -34.06 -1.55
C LEU A 370 1.65 -33.06 -1.14
N LEU A 371 1.46 -32.32 -0.05
CA LEU A 371 2.50 -31.44 0.47
C LEU A 371 3.71 -32.23 0.95
N ARG A 372 3.50 -33.28 1.76
CA ARG A 372 4.60 -34.08 2.33
C ARG A 372 5.49 -34.75 1.30
N ALA A 373 4.98 -34.99 0.09
CA ALA A 373 5.77 -35.51 -1.03
C ALA A 373 6.78 -34.50 -1.61
N THR A 374 6.58 -33.20 -1.36
CA THR A 374 7.35 -32.12 -2.00
C THR A 374 7.99 -31.13 -1.02
N ALA A 375 7.45 -31.01 0.20
CA ALA A 375 7.99 -30.15 1.24
C ALA A 375 7.65 -30.67 2.64
N LYS A 376 8.46 -30.28 3.63
CA LYS A 376 8.24 -30.58 5.04
C LYS A 376 7.44 -29.46 5.72
N PRO A 377 6.21 -29.71 6.19
CA PRO A 377 5.50 -28.73 7.02
C PRO A 377 6.07 -28.69 8.44
N VAL A 378 6.27 -27.48 8.97
CA VAL A 378 6.69 -27.20 10.34
C VAL A 378 5.78 -26.11 10.91
N GLN A 379 5.01 -26.46 11.93
CA GLN A 379 4.17 -25.51 12.63
C GLN A 379 4.97 -24.67 13.63
N LEU A 380 4.90 -23.35 13.50
CA LEU A 380 5.50 -22.42 14.46
C LEU A 380 4.60 -22.27 15.70
N PRO A 381 5.15 -21.95 16.89
CA PRO A 381 4.39 -21.97 18.15
C PRO A 381 3.40 -20.81 18.34
N GLU A 382 3.54 -19.73 17.57
CA GLU A 382 2.62 -18.59 17.54
C GLU A 382 2.70 -17.95 16.14
N ASN A 383 1.76 -17.07 15.77
CA ASN A 383 1.99 -16.18 14.63
C ASN A 383 3.06 -15.15 15.02
N MET A 384 4.30 -15.42 14.62
CA MET A 384 5.46 -14.60 14.93
C MET A 384 5.73 -13.53 13.87
N GLY A 385 5.04 -13.60 12.72
CA GLY A 385 5.31 -12.81 11.53
C GLY A 385 6.59 -13.21 10.78
N PRO A 386 6.80 -12.66 9.57
CA PRO A 386 7.81 -13.17 8.62
C PRO A 386 9.24 -13.03 9.13
N ARG A 387 9.60 -11.88 9.74
CA ARG A 387 10.97 -11.64 10.23
C ARG A 387 11.39 -12.56 11.37
N ARG A 388 10.44 -12.96 12.23
CA ARG A 388 10.73 -13.87 13.34
C ARG A 388 10.70 -15.32 12.89
N ALA A 389 9.82 -15.68 11.94
CA ALA A 389 9.86 -16.98 11.28
C ALA A 389 11.23 -17.20 10.61
N LEU A 390 11.76 -16.20 9.90
CA LEU A 390 13.12 -16.22 9.36
C LEU A 390 14.20 -16.39 10.44
N ALA A 391 14.07 -15.69 11.57
CA ALA A 391 15.00 -15.87 12.69
C ALA A 391 14.88 -17.26 13.35
N GLU A 392 13.74 -17.94 13.22
CA GLU A 392 13.57 -19.32 13.67
C GLU A 392 14.23 -20.29 12.68
N ALA A 393 13.96 -20.12 11.38
CA ALA A 393 14.56 -20.89 10.29
C ALA A 393 16.10 -20.88 10.37
N ALA A 394 16.69 -19.69 10.57
CA ALA A 394 18.13 -19.50 10.64
C ALA A 394 18.82 -20.16 11.85
N LYS A 395 18.08 -20.78 12.78
CA LYS A 395 18.68 -21.57 13.86
C LYS A 395 19.07 -22.97 13.40
N ASP A 396 18.53 -23.42 12.28
CA ASP A 396 18.91 -24.69 11.67
C ASP A 396 20.39 -24.64 11.27
N PRO A 397 21.25 -25.54 11.78
CA PRO A 397 22.66 -25.57 11.44
C PRO A 397 22.95 -25.65 9.94
N ASP A 398 22.06 -26.25 9.15
CA ASP A 398 22.25 -26.37 7.70
C ASP A 398 22.24 -25.00 6.99
N THR A 399 21.60 -23.99 7.60
CA THR A 399 21.55 -22.62 7.09
C THR A 399 22.89 -21.89 7.14
N ASP A 400 23.85 -22.38 7.94
CA ASP A 400 25.18 -21.78 8.05
C ASP A 400 25.96 -21.86 6.73
N SER A 401 25.65 -22.86 5.89
CA SER A 401 26.25 -23.05 4.56
C SER A 401 25.57 -22.26 3.44
N GLY A 402 24.45 -21.60 3.72
CA GLY A 402 23.61 -20.93 2.73
C GLY A 402 22.20 -21.53 2.70
N PHE A 403 21.19 -20.68 2.50
CA PHE A 403 19.79 -21.10 2.45
C PHE A 403 18.94 -20.08 1.70
N ILE A 404 17.76 -20.50 1.24
CA ILE A 404 16.75 -19.64 0.63
C ILE A 404 15.63 -19.40 1.64
N PHE A 405 15.15 -18.16 1.71
CA PHE A 405 13.93 -17.81 2.42
C PHE A 405 13.01 -17.00 1.52
N THR A 406 11.72 -17.29 1.55
CA THR A 406 10.72 -16.54 0.80
C THR A 406 9.36 -16.53 1.49
N ASP A 407 8.59 -15.47 1.26
CA ASP A 407 7.14 -15.47 1.40
C ASP A 407 6.51 -16.15 0.16
N PRO A 408 5.30 -16.72 0.26
CA PRO A 408 4.66 -17.47 -0.84
C PRO A 408 3.99 -16.56 -1.88
N ASP A 409 3.91 -15.25 -1.65
CA ASP A 409 3.17 -14.28 -2.47
C ASP A 409 3.93 -13.81 -3.72
N LEU A 410 4.86 -14.63 -4.21
CA LEU A 410 5.66 -14.37 -5.40
C LEU A 410 5.33 -15.38 -6.50
N ALA A 411 5.06 -14.88 -7.70
CA ALA A 411 5.14 -15.66 -8.92
C ALA A 411 6.61 -15.66 -9.35
N LEU A 412 7.30 -16.76 -9.03
CA LEU A 412 8.69 -16.97 -9.39
C LEU A 412 8.83 -17.12 -10.92
N PRO A 413 10.02 -16.84 -11.49
CA PRO A 413 10.24 -16.93 -12.94
C PRO A 413 9.81 -18.30 -13.47
N GLN A 414 8.95 -18.36 -14.50
CA GLN A 414 8.45 -19.64 -15.02
C GLN A 414 9.57 -20.55 -15.53
N ALA A 415 10.59 -19.94 -16.15
CA ALA A 415 11.85 -20.57 -16.50
C ALA A 415 12.98 -19.84 -15.74
N PRO A 416 13.36 -20.30 -14.54
CA PRO A 416 14.53 -19.74 -13.87
C PRO A 416 15.78 -20.00 -14.71
N ALA A 417 16.76 -19.12 -14.60
CA ALA A 417 18.04 -19.33 -15.27
C ALA A 417 18.63 -20.70 -14.89
N ALA A 418 19.25 -21.39 -15.86
CA ALA A 418 19.79 -22.73 -15.66
C ALA A 418 20.93 -22.75 -14.61
N ASP A 419 21.56 -21.61 -14.35
CA ASP A 419 22.64 -21.40 -13.39
C ASP A 419 22.26 -20.42 -12.26
N MET A 420 20.96 -20.27 -11.99
CA MET A 420 20.41 -19.27 -11.06
C MET A 420 21.15 -19.19 -9.72
N LEU A 421 21.30 -20.31 -9.01
CA LEU A 421 21.94 -20.31 -7.69
C LEU A 421 23.45 -20.07 -7.79
N LYS A 422 24.12 -20.62 -8.80
CA LYS A 422 25.55 -20.36 -9.04
C LYS A 422 25.83 -18.88 -9.26
N VAL A 423 25.00 -18.21 -10.07
CA VAL A 423 25.08 -16.77 -10.30
C VAL A 423 24.88 -16.00 -9.00
N MET A 424 23.85 -16.33 -8.23
CA MET A 424 23.54 -15.63 -6.99
C MET A 424 24.64 -15.81 -5.93
N LEU A 425 25.16 -17.03 -5.76
CA LEU A 425 26.31 -17.30 -4.88
C LEU A 425 27.54 -16.51 -5.31
N SER A 426 27.87 -16.54 -6.60
CA SER A 426 29.04 -15.85 -7.13
C SER A 426 28.93 -14.33 -6.99
N ALA A 427 27.78 -13.75 -7.31
CA ALA A 427 27.53 -12.31 -7.16
C ALA A 427 27.59 -11.87 -5.69
N GLY A 428 27.01 -12.65 -4.78
CA GLY A 428 27.04 -12.38 -3.34
C GLY A 428 28.46 -12.39 -2.77
N ARG A 429 29.28 -13.39 -3.12
CA ARG A 429 30.69 -13.48 -2.67
C ARG A 429 31.55 -12.38 -3.28
N ARG A 430 31.48 -12.21 -4.60
CA ARG A 430 32.31 -11.25 -5.34
C ARG A 430 32.14 -9.81 -4.83
N HIS A 431 30.90 -9.45 -4.47
CA HIS A 431 30.56 -8.09 -4.05
C HIS A 431 30.36 -7.93 -2.54
N GLY A 432 30.62 -8.98 -1.74
CA GLY A 432 30.54 -8.92 -0.27
C GLY A 432 29.11 -8.81 0.29
N PHE A 433 28.10 -9.26 -0.46
CA PHE A 433 26.69 -9.21 -0.05
C PHE A 433 26.19 -10.57 0.44
N ARG A 434 25.67 -10.57 1.68
CA ARG A 434 25.14 -11.77 2.34
C ARG A 434 23.74 -12.15 1.91
N LYS A 435 23.01 -11.24 1.26
CA LYS A 435 21.67 -11.48 0.73
C LYS A 435 21.63 -11.15 -0.75
N VAL A 436 21.23 -12.13 -1.55
CA VAL A 436 21.03 -11.97 -2.98
C VAL A 436 19.60 -12.37 -3.29
N GLY A 437 18.79 -11.45 -3.80
CA GLY A 437 17.38 -11.68 -4.11
C GLY A 437 17.07 -11.68 -5.61
N LEU A 438 15.83 -12.00 -5.93
CA LEU A 438 15.27 -11.78 -7.26
C LEU A 438 14.80 -10.33 -7.38
N ALA A 439 14.98 -9.71 -8.55
CA ALA A 439 14.34 -8.43 -8.80
C ALA A 439 12.82 -8.63 -8.91
N LEU A 440 12.05 -7.60 -8.53
CA LEU A 440 10.60 -7.63 -8.71
C LEU A 440 10.25 -6.92 -10.01
N SER A 441 9.39 -7.55 -10.80
CA SER A 441 8.91 -6.98 -12.06
C SER A 441 8.30 -5.61 -11.83
N LEU A 442 8.51 -4.72 -12.79
CA LEU A 442 7.89 -3.42 -12.89
C LEU A 442 7.01 -3.30 -14.13
N ASP A 443 6.66 -4.43 -14.73
CA ASP A 443 5.86 -4.47 -15.95
C ASP A 443 4.46 -3.90 -15.69
N PRO A 444 4.16 -2.68 -16.15
CA PRO A 444 2.89 -2.02 -15.88
C PRO A 444 1.73 -2.70 -16.60
N GLU A 445 1.98 -3.64 -17.52
CA GLU A 445 0.95 -4.41 -18.20
C GLU A 445 0.48 -5.63 -17.40
N ILE A 446 1.25 -6.06 -16.39
CA ILE A 446 0.99 -7.27 -15.60
C ILE A 446 0.65 -6.89 -14.15
N ILE A 447 1.28 -5.84 -13.63
CA ILE A 447 1.08 -5.38 -12.25
C ILE A 447 0.60 -3.93 -12.16
N ASP A 448 -0.30 -3.70 -11.21
CA ASP A 448 -0.74 -2.38 -10.81
C ASP A 448 0.30 -1.74 -9.88
N LEU A 449 1.18 -0.95 -10.48
CA LEU A 449 2.26 -0.23 -9.80
C LEU A 449 1.77 0.83 -8.80
N ASP A 450 0.48 1.20 -8.87
CA ASP A 450 -0.14 2.21 -8.01
C ASP A 450 -1.13 1.59 -7.00
N ARG A 451 -1.38 0.27 -7.08
CA ARG A 451 -2.29 -0.50 -6.22
C ARG A 451 -2.05 -0.29 -4.73
N VAL A 452 -0.78 -0.10 -4.36
CA VAL A 452 -0.33 0.00 -2.98
C VAL A 452 0.55 1.22 -2.81
N THR A 453 0.24 2.02 -1.79
CA THR A 453 1.07 3.16 -1.40
C THR A 453 1.71 2.89 -0.04
N TYR A 454 3.04 2.91 0.01
CA TYR A 454 3.84 2.84 1.23
C TYR A 454 4.43 4.23 1.55
N ASN A 455 4.07 4.81 2.71
CA ASN A 455 4.61 6.11 3.16
C ASN A 455 4.61 7.18 2.05
N THR A 456 3.44 7.37 1.42
CA THR A 456 3.17 8.32 0.31
C THR A 456 3.84 8.01 -1.03
N ARG A 457 4.46 6.84 -1.20
CA ARG A 457 5.02 6.39 -2.48
C ARG A 457 4.33 5.13 -2.97
N THR A 458 4.03 5.07 -4.25
CA THR A 458 3.44 3.87 -4.84
C THR A 458 4.46 2.74 -4.88
N VAL A 459 4.01 1.50 -4.98
CA VAL A 459 4.91 0.34 -5.03
C VAL A 459 5.83 0.41 -6.24
N GLY A 460 5.35 0.92 -7.38
CA GLY A 460 6.20 1.22 -8.53
C GLY A 460 7.29 2.23 -8.22
N GLN A 461 6.99 3.31 -7.50
CA GLN A 461 8.01 4.27 -7.07
C GLN A 461 9.03 3.67 -6.09
N VAL A 462 8.60 2.72 -5.24
CA VAL A 462 9.48 2.04 -4.28
C VAL A 462 10.34 0.97 -4.95
N GLU A 463 9.81 0.19 -5.87
CA GLU A 463 10.57 -0.87 -6.53
C GLU A 463 11.43 -0.31 -7.68
N LYS A 464 11.02 0.75 -8.38
CA LYS A 464 11.83 1.42 -9.44
C LYS A 464 13.21 1.87 -8.96
N LYS A 465 13.36 2.33 -7.71
CA LYS A 465 14.68 2.69 -7.15
C LYS A 465 15.62 1.49 -6.98
N TYR A 466 15.11 0.27 -6.93
CA TYR A 466 15.93 -0.94 -6.80
C TYR A 466 16.50 -1.42 -8.13
N TRP A 467 16.12 -0.78 -9.24
CA TRP A 467 16.65 -1.02 -10.59
C TRP A 467 17.67 0.04 -11.03
N THR A 468 18.10 0.97 -10.16
CA THR A 468 18.95 2.10 -10.56
C THR A 468 20.41 2.01 -10.10
N GLN A 469 20.69 1.38 -8.96
CA GLN A 469 22.04 1.29 -8.40
C GLN A 469 22.70 -0.03 -8.80
N ALA A 470 23.16 -0.14 -10.04
CA ALA A 470 23.87 -1.32 -10.52
C ALA A 470 25.20 -1.51 -9.76
N VAL A 471 25.47 -2.74 -9.33
CA VAL A 471 26.76 -3.20 -8.79
C VAL A 471 27.56 -3.91 -9.89
N GLU A 472 26.85 -4.61 -10.76
CA GLU A 472 27.33 -5.11 -12.06
C GLU A 472 26.14 -5.18 -13.03
N ASP A 473 26.39 -5.54 -14.29
CA ASP A 473 25.34 -5.62 -15.29
C ASP A 473 24.21 -6.58 -14.88
N GLY A 474 22.98 -6.08 -14.90
CA GLY A 474 21.80 -6.82 -14.43
C GLY A 474 21.76 -7.15 -12.93
N VAL A 475 22.62 -6.56 -12.08
CA VAL A 475 22.63 -6.79 -10.62
C VAL A 475 22.64 -5.46 -9.88
N PHE A 476 21.67 -5.27 -8.99
CA PHE A 476 21.42 -3.97 -8.37
C PHE A 476 21.49 -4.03 -6.84
N ARG A 477 22.03 -2.98 -6.22
CA ARG A 477 21.93 -2.78 -4.76
C ARG A 477 20.48 -2.50 -4.40
N ALA A 478 19.86 -3.46 -3.74
CA ALA A 478 18.43 -3.44 -3.45
C ALA A 478 18.16 -4.18 -2.15
N THR A 479 17.40 -3.58 -1.24
CA THR A 479 17.12 -4.21 0.05
C THR A 479 16.14 -5.37 -0.13
N THR A 480 16.40 -6.47 0.58
CA THR A 480 15.53 -7.64 0.59
C THR A 480 15.30 -8.10 2.04
N ASP A 481 14.05 -8.02 2.49
CA ASP A 481 13.66 -8.42 3.85
C ASP A 481 13.35 -9.92 3.90
N THR A 482 12.10 -10.29 3.57
CA THR A 482 11.61 -11.68 3.54
C THR A 482 11.11 -12.13 2.16
N THR A 483 11.00 -11.21 1.21
CA THR A 483 10.91 -11.50 -0.23
C THR A 483 12.09 -12.41 -0.63
N PHE A 484 11.88 -13.35 -1.56
CA PHE A 484 12.88 -14.34 -1.99
C PHE A 484 14.32 -13.83 -1.93
N PHE A 485 15.14 -14.46 -1.08
CA PHE A 485 16.58 -14.27 -1.09
C PHE A 485 17.33 -15.55 -0.78
N LEU A 486 18.52 -15.63 -1.36
CA LEU A 486 19.59 -16.55 -1.01
C LEU A 486 20.52 -15.87 0.00
N TYR A 487 20.73 -16.53 1.15
CA TYR A 487 21.81 -16.19 2.05
C TYR A 487 23.13 -16.75 1.52
N VAL A 488 24.14 -15.88 1.42
CA VAL A 488 25.48 -16.21 0.91
C VAL A 488 26.50 -16.01 2.04
N PRO A 489 27.06 -17.10 2.62
CA PRO A 489 28.18 -17.01 3.55
C PRO A 489 29.36 -16.25 2.93
N GLN A 490 30.17 -15.60 3.78
CA GLN A 490 31.28 -14.76 3.33
C GLN A 490 32.60 -15.34 3.83
N ASP A 491 33.58 -15.45 2.94
CA ASP A 491 34.89 -15.98 3.26
C ASP A 491 35.58 -15.16 4.37
N GLY A 492 36.16 -15.85 5.34
CA GLY A 492 36.89 -15.21 6.45
C GLY A 492 36.03 -14.55 7.53
N ASP A 493 34.69 -14.60 7.43
CA ASP A 493 33.79 -14.01 8.43
C ASP A 493 32.88 -15.06 9.08
N ALA A 494 33.21 -15.42 10.32
CA ALA A 494 32.54 -16.48 11.07
C ALA A 494 31.09 -16.16 11.50
N ARG A 495 30.57 -14.97 11.19
CA ARG A 495 29.19 -14.59 11.50
C ARG A 495 28.18 -15.40 10.67
N ARG A 496 27.26 -16.05 11.36
CA ARG A 496 26.11 -16.80 10.82
C ARG A 496 24.93 -15.86 10.58
N PHE A 497 23.94 -16.30 9.81
CA PHE A 497 22.71 -15.52 9.64
C PHE A 497 21.99 -15.29 10.98
N ASN A 498 21.96 -16.30 11.85
CA ASN A 498 21.34 -16.24 13.16
C ASN A 498 21.96 -15.15 14.07
N ASP A 499 23.25 -14.84 13.90
CA ASP A 499 23.96 -13.85 14.71
C ASP A 499 23.41 -12.42 14.49
N PHE A 500 22.75 -12.17 13.36
CA PHE A 500 22.09 -10.89 13.08
C PHE A 500 20.76 -10.72 13.82
N GLY A 501 20.10 -11.82 14.22
CA GLY A 501 18.78 -11.80 14.87
C GLY A 501 17.77 -10.90 14.14
N LEU A 502 17.10 -9.99 14.86
CA LEU A 502 16.15 -9.05 14.25
C LEU A 502 16.80 -7.94 13.42
N ARG A 503 18.13 -7.80 13.42
CA ARG A 503 18.84 -6.89 12.52
C ARG A 503 18.95 -7.46 11.11
N GLN A 504 18.47 -8.68 10.85
CA GLN A 504 18.53 -9.33 9.54
C GLN A 504 17.91 -8.49 8.41
N ALA A 505 16.88 -7.69 8.70
CA ALA A 505 16.24 -6.78 7.73
C ALA A 505 17.15 -5.62 7.28
N LYS A 506 18.24 -5.37 8.01
CA LYS A 506 19.24 -4.33 7.69
C LYS A 506 20.50 -4.89 7.03
N ILE A 507 20.57 -6.21 6.82
CA ILE A 507 21.69 -6.81 6.08
C ILE A 507 21.67 -6.21 4.66
N PRO A 508 22.76 -5.56 4.21
CA PRO A 508 22.85 -5.09 2.83
C PRO A 508 22.59 -6.24 1.86
N ALA A 509 21.83 -5.96 0.81
CA ALA A 509 21.43 -6.95 -0.18
C ALA A 509 21.60 -6.41 -1.60
N ILE A 510 21.68 -7.34 -2.53
CA ILE A 510 21.59 -7.11 -3.97
C ILE A 510 20.42 -7.92 -4.54
N ARG A 511 19.91 -7.52 -5.70
CA ARG A 511 18.93 -8.29 -6.47
C ARG A 511 19.41 -8.44 -7.92
N VAL A 512 19.19 -9.62 -8.49
CA VAL A 512 19.52 -9.90 -9.89
C VAL A 512 18.28 -9.62 -10.75
N GLY A 513 18.42 -8.74 -11.74
CA GLY A 513 17.34 -8.21 -12.58
C GLY A 513 17.56 -8.51 -14.06
N ARG A 514 17.80 -9.78 -14.40
CA ARG A 514 17.91 -10.27 -15.78
C ARG A 514 16.96 -11.45 -15.99
N GLU A 515 16.80 -11.88 -17.23
CA GLU A 515 15.93 -13.01 -17.58
C GLU A 515 16.22 -14.24 -16.71
N GLY A 516 15.16 -14.88 -16.21
CA GLY A 516 15.27 -16.00 -15.27
C GLY A 516 15.55 -15.61 -13.80
N PHE A 517 15.63 -14.31 -13.47
CA PHE A 517 15.84 -13.80 -12.10
C PHE A 517 14.79 -12.78 -11.64
N VAL A 518 13.74 -12.54 -12.42
CA VAL A 518 12.69 -11.55 -12.10
C VAL A 518 11.42 -12.27 -11.62
N ALA A 519 11.03 -12.01 -10.38
CA ALA A 519 9.76 -12.49 -9.82
C ALA A 519 8.68 -11.42 -9.93
N ILE A 520 7.41 -11.83 -9.92
CA ILE A 520 6.26 -10.92 -9.85
C ILE A 520 5.64 -11.04 -8.46
N HIS A 521 5.42 -9.91 -7.79
CA HIS A 521 4.72 -9.92 -6.50
C HIS A 521 3.22 -10.04 -6.76
N ARG A 522 2.64 -11.20 -6.43
CA ARG A 522 1.29 -11.59 -6.86
C ARG A 522 0.18 -10.65 -6.39
N PRO A 523 0.19 -10.14 -5.14
CA PRO A 523 -0.75 -9.10 -4.71
C PRO A 523 -0.80 -7.82 -5.56
N TRP A 524 0.17 -7.58 -6.45
CA TRP A 524 0.18 -6.43 -7.36
C TRP A 524 -0.41 -6.75 -8.73
N LEU A 525 -0.68 -8.02 -9.05
CA LEU A 525 -1.29 -8.41 -10.32
C LEU A 525 -2.66 -7.75 -10.49
N PHE A 526 -2.96 -7.31 -11.73
CA PHE A 526 -4.32 -6.90 -12.08
C PHE A 526 -5.29 -8.08 -11.95
N ASN A 527 -4.88 -9.24 -12.48
CA ASN A 527 -5.65 -10.48 -12.49
C ASN A 527 -4.85 -11.56 -11.76
N ASP A 528 -5.06 -11.68 -10.45
CA ASP A 528 -4.45 -12.74 -9.65
C ASP A 528 -5.39 -13.96 -9.57
N THR A 529 -4.83 -15.16 -9.39
CA THR A 529 -5.60 -16.42 -9.34
C THR A 529 -6.00 -16.83 -7.93
N ILE A 530 -5.74 -16.00 -6.92
CA ILE A 530 -6.18 -16.25 -5.54
C ILE A 530 -7.70 -16.16 -5.44
N ASP A 531 -8.29 -17.15 -4.78
CA ASP A 531 -9.71 -17.18 -4.48
C ASP A 531 -10.12 -15.97 -3.61
N GLU A 532 -11.27 -15.35 -3.91
CA GLU A 532 -11.71 -14.15 -3.21
C GLU A 532 -12.04 -14.43 -1.73
N ALA A 533 -12.54 -15.62 -1.40
CA ALA A 533 -12.84 -15.99 -0.02
C ALA A 533 -11.55 -16.28 0.77
N GLU A 534 -10.56 -16.94 0.15
CA GLU A 534 -9.21 -17.08 0.72
C GLU A 534 -8.59 -15.69 0.97
N GLN A 535 -8.67 -14.80 -0.03
CA GLN A 535 -8.13 -13.46 0.08
C GLN A 535 -8.83 -12.67 1.20
N ALA A 536 -10.16 -12.67 1.24
CA ALA A 536 -10.94 -12.00 2.30
C ALA A 536 -10.60 -12.54 3.68
N TYR A 537 -10.51 -13.87 3.83
CA TYR A 537 -10.12 -14.52 5.08
C TYR A 537 -8.74 -14.06 5.55
N TYR A 538 -7.77 -14.02 4.64
CA TYR A 538 -6.44 -13.50 4.94
C TYR A 538 -6.47 -12.04 5.39
N PHE A 539 -7.22 -11.16 4.71
CA PHE A 539 -7.34 -9.74 5.07
C PHE A 539 -8.00 -9.49 6.44
N GLU A 540 -8.97 -10.31 6.80
CA GLU A 540 -9.62 -10.27 8.11
C GLU A 540 -8.69 -10.77 9.22
N ALA A 541 -7.98 -11.86 8.99
CA ALA A 541 -7.09 -12.50 9.96
C ALA A 541 -5.74 -11.75 10.14
N ALA A 542 -5.21 -11.15 9.08
CA ALA A 542 -3.94 -10.41 9.09
C ALA A 542 -4.05 -9.05 9.79
N LYS A 543 -4.25 -9.06 11.11
CA LYS A 543 -4.49 -7.85 11.93
C LYS A 543 -3.24 -7.10 12.38
N ALA A 544 -2.02 -7.66 12.24
CA ALA A 544 -0.82 -7.07 12.85
C ALA A 544 0.51 -7.13 12.07
N HIS A 545 0.64 -7.96 11.03
CA HIS A 545 1.97 -8.31 10.48
C HIS A 545 2.13 -8.22 8.96
N SER A 546 1.07 -7.89 8.20
CA SER A 546 1.15 -7.69 6.76
C SER A 546 1.21 -6.20 6.39
N THR A 547 2.28 -5.79 5.70
CA THR A 547 2.47 -4.41 5.23
C THR A 547 1.46 -4.04 4.14
N PHE A 548 1.08 -4.99 3.30
CA PHE A 548 0.06 -4.82 2.25
C PHE A 548 -1.34 -4.60 2.85
N VAL A 549 -1.74 -5.44 3.80
CA VAL A 549 -3.04 -5.32 4.50
C VAL A 549 -3.14 -4.01 5.28
N ALA A 550 -2.05 -3.59 5.94
CA ALA A 550 -2.00 -2.30 6.64
C ALA A 550 -2.14 -1.11 5.68
N ALA A 551 -1.53 -1.18 4.49
CA ALA A 551 -1.63 -0.14 3.48
C ALA A 551 -3.06 -0.03 2.90
N GLN A 552 -3.72 -1.16 2.60
CA GLN A 552 -5.10 -1.14 2.06
C GLN A 552 -6.14 -0.65 3.08
N LYS A 553 -6.02 -0.97 4.37
CA LYS A 553 -6.94 -0.45 5.41
C LYS A 553 -6.87 1.07 5.56
N THR A 554 -5.69 1.65 5.35
CA THR A 554 -5.51 3.12 5.36
C THR A 554 -6.28 3.80 4.22
N ILE A 555 -6.45 3.12 3.08
CA ILE A 555 -7.24 3.60 1.94
C ILE A 555 -8.75 3.47 2.24
N GLY A 556 -9.19 2.35 2.81
CA GLY A 556 -10.61 2.14 3.17
C GLY A 556 -11.15 3.09 4.25
N THR A 557 -10.30 3.52 5.19
CA THR A 557 -10.70 4.45 6.26
C THR A 557 -10.94 5.88 5.74
N LYS A 558 -10.35 6.26 4.59
CA LYS A 558 -10.59 7.55 3.94
C LYS A 558 -11.91 7.62 3.15
N MET A 559 -12.52 6.49 2.81
CA MET A 559 -13.80 6.47 2.06
C MET A 559 -15.05 6.57 2.94
N ASN A 560 -14.95 6.41 4.27
CA ASN A 560 -16.10 6.31 5.18
C ASN A 560 -16.34 7.54 6.09
N LEU A 561 -15.80 8.71 5.75
CA LEU A 561 -16.05 9.97 6.48
C LEU A 561 -16.86 10.95 5.62
N SER A 562 -18.14 10.63 5.40
CA SER A 562 -19.14 11.61 4.97
C SER A 562 -20.50 11.26 5.58
N ASP A 563 -20.83 11.88 6.71
CA ASP A 563 -22.22 11.95 7.17
C ASP A 563 -22.44 13.25 7.98
N PRO A 564 -23.39 14.11 7.61
CA PRO A 564 -23.77 15.30 8.39
C PRO A 564 -24.95 14.99 9.34
N LYS A 565 -24.89 15.51 10.57
CA LYS A 565 -26.02 15.52 11.51
C LYS A 565 -26.77 16.86 11.46
N GLY A 566 -28.11 16.82 11.49
CA GLY A 566 -28.94 17.91 12.03
C GLY A 566 -30.46 17.72 11.89
N ALA A 567 -31.18 17.97 13.00
CA ALA A 567 -32.66 17.98 13.21
C ALA A 567 -33.33 16.59 13.33
N GLY A 568 -34.26 16.29 14.24
CA GLY A 568 -34.99 17.03 15.27
C GLY A 568 -36.22 16.18 15.65
N SER A 569 -36.54 16.06 16.93
CA SER A 569 -37.57 15.16 17.50
C SER A 569 -39.01 15.42 17.01
N ILE A 570 -39.87 14.38 16.93
CA ILE A 570 -41.22 14.27 17.53
C ILE A 570 -41.70 12.79 17.40
N ALA A 571 -42.44 12.33 18.41
CA ALA A 571 -42.88 10.96 18.67
C ALA A 571 -44.05 10.45 17.80
N GLY A 572 -44.20 9.12 17.72
CA GLY A 572 -45.51 8.45 17.54
C GLY A 572 -45.59 7.32 16.51
N ALA A 573 -45.93 6.11 17.00
CA ALA A 573 -46.55 4.96 16.32
C ALA A 573 -45.68 3.99 15.47
N ALA A 574 -45.99 2.70 15.64
CA ALA A 574 -45.25 1.52 15.22
C ALA A 574 -45.69 0.96 13.83
N PRO A 575 -45.17 -0.20 13.36
CA PRO A 575 -44.24 -0.30 12.25
C PRO A 575 -44.90 -0.78 10.94
N LYS A 576 -44.47 -0.24 9.80
CA LYS A 576 -44.68 -0.85 8.48
C LYS A 576 -43.40 -0.70 7.65
N GLY A 577 -42.88 -1.83 7.20
CA GLY A 577 -41.60 -1.93 6.50
C GLY A 577 -41.58 -1.19 5.17
N LYS A 578 -40.36 -0.77 4.78
CA LYS A 578 -39.95 -0.58 3.38
C LYS A 578 -38.42 -0.44 3.27
N SER A 579 -37.87 -1.23 2.35
CA SER A 579 -36.72 -1.01 1.46
C SER A 579 -35.42 -0.41 2.02
N ALA A 580 -34.40 -1.27 2.15
CA ALA A 580 -33.00 -0.87 2.15
C ALA A 580 -32.49 -0.78 0.70
N ALA A 581 -32.18 0.43 0.24
CA ALA A 581 -31.38 0.67 -0.96
C ALA A 581 -30.45 1.86 -0.69
N SER A 582 -29.13 1.59 -0.63
CA SER A 582 -28.04 2.53 -1.01
C SER A 582 -26.61 2.06 -0.67
N SER A 583 -26.37 0.82 -0.23
CA SER A 583 -25.00 0.24 -0.10
C SER A 583 -24.64 -0.82 -1.17
N SER A 584 -25.53 -1.14 -2.11
CA SER A 584 -25.44 -2.32 -2.99
C SER A 584 -24.62 -2.15 -4.28
N GLY A 585 -24.29 -0.93 -4.71
CA GLY A 585 -23.76 -0.70 -6.06
C GLY A 585 -22.34 -1.25 -6.32
N GLN A 586 -21.48 -1.29 -5.30
CA GLN A 586 -20.08 -1.73 -5.46
C GLN A 586 -19.89 -3.23 -5.22
N SER A 587 -20.71 -3.84 -4.36
CA SER A 587 -20.77 -5.30 -4.17
C SER A 587 -21.40 -5.99 -5.38
N ASP A 588 -22.46 -5.40 -5.97
CA ASP A 588 -23.10 -5.93 -7.17
C ASP A 588 -22.15 -5.94 -8.36
N ARG A 589 -21.33 -4.90 -8.56
CA ARG A 589 -20.41 -4.82 -9.69
C ARG A 589 -19.30 -5.87 -9.62
N LYS A 590 -18.76 -6.12 -8.43
CA LYS A 590 -17.74 -7.17 -8.21
C LYS A 590 -18.31 -8.57 -8.40
N MET A 591 -19.48 -8.84 -7.82
CA MET A 591 -20.16 -10.12 -7.98
C MET A 591 -20.52 -10.42 -9.44
N ARG A 592 -20.90 -9.40 -10.22
CA ARG A 592 -21.19 -9.53 -11.67
C ARG A 592 -19.93 -9.82 -12.51
N ALA A 593 -18.80 -9.18 -12.21
CA ALA A 593 -17.53 -9.44 -12.90
C ALA A 593 -16.96 -10.85 -12.59
N ALA A 594 -17.07 -11.29 -11.34
CA ALA A 594 -16.71 -12.65 -10.94
C ALA A 594 -17.59 -13.70 -11.65
N MET A 595 -18.89 -13.43 -11.79
CA MET A 595 -19.82 -14.30 -12.51
C MET A 595 -19.50 -14.39 -14.02
N LYS A 596 -19.16 -13.29 -14.69
CA LYS A 596 -18.73 -13.30 -16.10
C LYS A 596 -17.51 -14.19 -16.30
N THR A 597 -16.51 -14.04 -15.43
CA THR A 597 -15.29 -14.87 -15.43
C THR A 597 -15.61 -16.35 -15.18
N PHE A 598 -16.50 -16.63 -14.22
CA PHE A 598 -16.97 -17.99 -13.93
C PHE A 598 -17.61 -18.65 -15.15
N ILE A 599 -18.51 -17.95 -15.85
CA ILE A 599 -19.21 -18.48 -17.02
C ILE A 599 -18.23 -18.77 -18.16
N LEU A 600 -17.27 -17.87 -18.40
CA LEU A 600 -16.24 -18.08 -19.42
C LEU A 600 -15.33 -19.26 -19.10
N GLU A 601 -14.94 -19.43 -17.83
CA GLU A 601 -14.14 -20.58 -17.40
C GLU A 601 -14.92 -21.89 -17.50
N ALA A 602 -16.20 -21.89 -17.14
CA ALA A 602 -17.10 -23.02 -17.31
C ALA A 602 -17.26 -23.40 -18.79
N PHE A 603 -17.44 -22.40 -19.66
CA PHE A 603 -17.49 -22.58 -21.10
C PHE A 603 -16.18 -23.16 -21.64
N ALA A 604 -15.03 -22.58 -21.27
CA ALA A 604 -13.72 -23.07 -21.71
C ALA A 604 -13.49 -24.53 -21.32
N LYS A 605 -13.83 -24.93 -20.09
CA LYS A 605 -13.74 -26.33 -19.62
C LYS A 605 -14.68 -27.29 -20.33
N SER A 606 -15.82 -26.80 -20.82
CA SER A 606 -16.75 -27.62 -21.61
C SER A 606 -16.26 -27.85 -23.05
N CYS A 607 -15.27 -27.09 -23.52
CA CYS A 607 -14.69 -27.24 -24.85
C CYS A 607 -13.67 -28.39 -24.87
N THR A 608 -13.93 -29.40 -25.70
CA THR A 608 -13.03 -30.55 -25.90
C THR A 608 -11.93 -30.30 -26.92
N LYS A 609 -12.00 -29.18 -27.65
CA LYS A 609 -11.05 -28.67 -28.62
C LYS A 609 -10.93 -27.15 -28.44
N PRO A 610 -9.84 -26.51 -28.91
CA PRO A 610 -9.75 -25.05 -28.87
C PRO A 610 -10.99 -24.39 -29.49
N ALA A 611 -11.57 -23.43 -28.78
CA ALA A 611 -12.78 -22.77 -29.22
C ALA A 611 -12.49 -21.83 -30.40
N THR A 612 -13.46 -21.72 -31.31
CA THR A 612 -13.42 -20.74 -32.40
C THR A 612 -14.15 -19.46 -31.98
N LEU A 613 -13.43 -18.35 -31.90
CA LEU A 613 -13.87 -17.04 -31.45
C LEU A 613 -14.21 -16.11 -32.63
N ILE A 614 -15.27 -15.33 -32.48
CA ILE A 614 -15.49 -14.11 -33.26
C ILE A 614 -15.58 -12.96 -32.27
N GLN A 615 -14.65 -12.00 -32.36
CA GLN A 615 -14.64 -10.79 -31.52
C GLN A 615 -14.66 -9.53 -32.37
N VAL A 616 -15.60 -8.64 -32.09
CA VAL A 616 -15.72 -7.32 -32.74
C VAL A 616 -15.57 -6.25 -31.68
N GLY A 617 -14.59 -5.36 -31.86
CA GLY A 617 -14.14 -4.44 -30.82
C GLY A 617 -13.07 -5.08 -29.93
N ALA A 618 -11.98 -5.53 -30.55
CA ALA A 618 -10.91 -6.24 -29.86
C ALA A 618 -9.92 -5.31 -29.12
N ASN A 619 -9.92 -4.01 -29.42
CA ASN A 619 -8.97 -3.05 -28.87
C ASN A 619 -7.51 -3.52 -29.07
N ASP A 620 -6.67 -3.48 -28.03
CA ASP A 620 -5.30 -4.02 -28.05
C ASP A 620 -5.23 -5.55 -27.90
N GLY A 621 -6.37 -6.23 -27.73
CA GLY A 621 -6.49 -7.67 -27.52
C GLY A 621 -6.10 -8.16 -26.12
N LYS A 622 -5.90 -7.26 -25.15
CA LYS A 622 -5.45 -7.60 -23.78
C LYS A 622 -6.13 -6.78 -22.70
N MET A 623 -6.22 -5.47 -22.87
CA MET A 623 -6.79 -4.56 -21.90
C MET A 623 -8.30 -4.75 -21.82
N ALA A 624 -8.76 -5.15 -20.62
CA ALA A 624 -10.17 -5.44 -20.34
C ALA A 624 -10.81 -6.51 -21.26
N ASP A 625 -9.99 -7.24 -22.02
CA ASP A 625 -10.45 -8.30 -22.91
C ASP A 625 -10.80 -9.56 -22.10
N PRO A 626 -12.07 -9.99 -22.09
CA PRO A 626 -12.51 -11.13 -21.29
C PRO A 626 -12.00 -12.48 -21.83
N VAL A 627 -11.60 -12.56 -23.10
CA VAL A 627 -11.18 -13.81 -23.75
C VAL A 627 -9.66 -13.97 -23.86
N PHE A 628 -8.87 -12.90 -23.64
CA PHE A 628 -7.40 -12.93 -23.68
C PHE A 628 -6.73 -14.08 -22.89
N PRO A 629 -7.16 -14.44 -21.66
CA PRO A 629 -6.57 -15.56 -20.93
C PRO A 629 -6.67 -16.89 -21.68
N TYR A 630 -7.77 -17.11 -22.42
CA TYR A 630 -8.09 -18.35 -23.11
C TYR A 630 -7.40 -18.46 -24.47
N LEU A 631 -7.14 -17.32 -25.13
CA LEU A 631 -6.30 -17.26 -26.33
C LEU A 631 -4.89 -17.82 -26.06
N SER A 632 -4.36 -17.57 -24.86
CA SER A 632 -3.00 -17.98 -24.46
C SER A 632 -2.97 -19.39 -23.86
N ARG A 633 -3.93 -19.69 -22.98
CA ARG A 633 -3.97 -20.95 -22.21
C ARG A 633 -4.48 -22.13 -23.02
N ASP A 634 -5.57 -21.91 -23.76
CA ASP A 634 -6.37 -22.98 -24.38
C ASP A 634 -6.23 -23.00 -25.91
N GLY A 635 -5.37 -22.12 -26.46
CA GLY A 635 -5.07 -22.06 -27.88
C GLY A 635 -6.26 -21.68 -28.76
N TRP A 636 -7.21 -20.90 -28.24
CA TRP A 636 -8.37 -20.46 -29.00
C TRP A 636 -7.96 -19.73 -30.28
N GLN A 637 -8.75 -19.93 -31.32
CA GLN A 637 -8.50 -19.47 -32.68
C GLN A 637 -9.72 -18.73 -33.21
N GLY A 638 -9.63 -18.04 -34.35
CA GLY A 638 -10.79 -17.37 -34.95
C GLY A 638 -10.50 -15.96 -35.45
N VAL A 639 -11.46 -15.06 -35.32
CA VAL A 639 -11.44 -13.70 -35.90
C VAL A 639 -11.52 -12.65 -34.81
N MET A 640 -10.66 -11.63 -34.92
CA MET A 640 -10.73 -10.42 -34.09
C MET A 640 -10.73 -9.18 -34.98
N VAL A 641 -11.60 -8.23 -34.69
CA VAL A 641 -11.79 -7.02 -35.49
C VAL A 641 -11.61 -5.79 -34.61
N GLU A 642 -10.73 -4.87 -35.03
CA GLU A 642 -10.49 -3.60 -34.35
C GLU A 642 -10.36 -2.46 -35.38
N PRO A 643 -11.27 -1.45 -35.37
CA PRO A 643 -11.22 -0.36 -36.34
C PRO A 643 -10.11 0.67 -36.10
N HIS A 644 -9.69 0.91 -34.85
CA HIS A 644 -8.75 1.96 -34.53
C HIS A 644 -7.31 1.57 -34.94
N PRO A 645 -6.61 2.31 -35.82
CA PRO A 645 -5.31 1.88 -36.36
C PRO A 645 -4.21 1.63 -35.32
N ILE A 646 -4.13 2.47 -34.27
CA ILE A 646 -3.15 2.28 -33.18
C ILE A 646 -3.39 0.97 -32.44
N TYR A 647 -4.61 0.78 -31.92
CA TYR A 647 -4.98 -0.43 -31.18
C TYR A 647 -4.95 -1.69 -32.04
N PHE A 648 -5.32 -1.59 -33.32
CA PHE A 648 -5.12 -2.69 -34.26
C PHE A 648 -3.63 -3.07 -34.44
N SER A 649 -2.73 -2.08 -34.47
CA SER A 649 -1.30 -2.34 -34.53
C SER A 649 -0.79 -3.05 -33.27
N GLU A 650 -1.33 -2.68 -32.09
CA GLU A 650 -1.02 -3.33 -30.82
C GLU A 650 -1.57 -4.76 -30.77
N LEU A 651 -2.83 -4.97 -31.14
CA LEU A 651 -3.49 -6.27 -31.32
C LEU A 651 -2.68 -7.19 -32.25
N SER A 652 -2.26 -6.64 -33.40
CA SER A 652 -1.45 -7.36 -34.39
C SER A 652 -0.07 -7.73 -33.87
N ALA A 653 0.56 -6.86 -33.08
CA ALA A 653 1.84 -7.17 -32.44
C ALA A 653 1.70 -8.24 -31.36
N LEU A 654 0.66 -8.14 -30.52
CA LEU A 654 0.36 -9.06 -29.43
C LEU A 654 0.07 -10.48 -29.91
N HIS A 655 -0.62 -10.62 -31.05
CA HIS A 655 -1.03 -11.92 -31.59
C HIS A 655 -0.21 -12.39 -32.79
N ARG A 656 0.96 -11.77 -33.05
CA ARG A 656 1.85 -12.12 -34.17
C ARG A 656 2.23 -13.61 -34.22
N GLU A 657 2.40 -14.23 -33.06
CA GLU A 657 2.79 -15.65 -32.94
C GLU A 657 1.59 -16.61 -32.90
N ARG A 658 0.37 -16.12 -33.14
CA ARG A 658 -0.88 -16.89 -33.10
C ARG A 658 -1.52 -16.95 -34.49
N PRO A 659 -0.99 -17.76 -35.43
CA PRO A 659 -1.51 -17.82 -36.80
C PRO A 659 -2.95 -18.34 -36.90
N GLY A 660 -3.50 -18.93 -35.83
CA GLY A 660 -4.91 -19.31 -35.73
C GLY A 660 -5.87 -18.12 -35.55
N LEU A 661 -5.37 -16.93 -35.22
CA LEU A 661 -6.16 -15.71 -35.14
C LEU A 661 -6.00 -14.87 -36.42
N LYS A 662 -7.13 -14.53 -37.04
CA LYS A 662 -7.19 -13.65 -38.20
C LYS A 662 -7.70 -12.28 -37.76
N LEU A 663 -6.88 -11.25 -37.99
CA LEU A 663 -7.10 -9.91 -37.48
C LEU A 663 -7.50 -8.97 -38.63
N PHE A 664 -8.52 -8.13 -38.42
CA PHE A 664 -9.00 -7.18 -39.43
C PHE A 664 -9.07 -5.75 -38.89
N ASN A 665 -8.44 -4.80 -39.59
CA ASN A 665 -8.48 -3.38 -39.25
C ASN A 665 -9.65 -2.68 -39.96
N VAL A 666 -10.87 -2.99 -39.54
CA VAL A 666 -12.10 -2.44 -40.10
C VAL A 666 -13.12 -2.21 -39.00
N ALA A 667 -14.06 -1.29 -39.20
CA ALA A 667 -15.28 -1.29 -38.42
C ALA A 667 -16.30 -2.25 -39.04
N VAL A 668 -17.24 -2.74 -38.23
CA VAL A 668 -18.28 -3.66 -38.67
C VAL A 668 -19.64 -2.97 -38.64
N SER A 669 -20.38 -3.01 -39.75
CA SER A 669 -21.71 -2.41 -39.88
C SER A 669 -22.53 -3.09 -40.96
N THR A 670 -23.82 -2.78 -41.04
CA THR A 670 -24.71 -3.25 -42.13
C THR A 670 -24.39 -2.59 -43.47
N GLU A 671 -23.89 -1.36 -43.45
CA GLU A 671 -23.51 -0.56 -44.61
C GLU A 671 -21.98 -0.53 -44.77
N PRO A 672 -21.40 -1.19 -45.79
CA PRO A 672 -19.98 -1.12 -46.06
C PRO A 672 -19.59 0.23 -46.68
N GLY A 673 -18.35 0.67 -46.46
CA GLY A 673 -17.86 1.97 -46.93
C GLY A 673 -16.78 2.54 -46.02
N GLU A 674 -16.87 3.83 -45.72
CA GLU A 674 -16.02 4.52 -44.74
C GLU A 674 -16.90 5.27 -43.73
N MET A 675 -16.52 5.26 -42.47
CA MET A 675 -17.22 5.97 -41.39
C MET A 675 -16.22 6.67 -40.47
N ASN A 676 -16.69 7.69 -39.76
CA ASN A 676 -15.90 8.38 -38.74
C ASN A 676 -15.94 7.59 -37.43
N LEU A 677 -14.77 7.18 -36.95
CA LEU A 677 -14.56 6.63 -35.62
C LEU A 677 -14.19 7.77 -34.66
N PHE A 678 -15.01 7.99 -33.64
CA PHE A 678 -14.74 8.93 -32.56
C PHE A 678 -14.04 8.18 -31.43
N HIS A 679 -12.90 8.68 -30.96
CA HIS A 679 -12.11 7.99 -29.95
C HIS A 679 -11.40 8.99 -29.02
N LEU A 680 -10.91 8.50 -27.88
CA LEU A 680 -10.12 9.33 -26.97
C LEU A 680 -8.84 9.79 -27.69
N ASN A 681 -8.57 11.09 -27.64
CA ASN A 681 -7.34 11.63 -28.18
C ASN A 681 -6.13 11.15 -27.35
N GLU A 682 -5.14 10.55 -27.99
CA GLU A 682 -3.92 10.07 -27.33
C GLU A 682 -3.19 11.18 -26.55
N ALA A 683 -3.22 12.42 -27.03
CA ALA A 683 -2.64 13.56 -26.32
C ALA A 683 -3.34 13.85 -24.99
N ALA A 684 -4.61 13.46 -24.86
CA ALA A 684 -5.44 13.63 -23.68
C ALA A 684 -5.48 12.39 -22.76
N ARG A 685 -4.92 11.26 -23.18
CA ARG A 685 -5.12 9.95 -22.51
C ARG A 685 -4.78 9.92 -21.02
N ASP A 686 -3.80 10.72 -20.59
CA ASP A 686 -3.35 10.77 -19.19
C ASP A 686 -4.29 11.60 -18.30
N ARG A 687 -5.15 12.44 -18.89
CA ARG A 687 -6.22 13.14 -18.19
C ARG A 687 -7.30 12.16 -17.71
N TYR A 688 -7.52 11.08 -18.46
CA TYR A 688 -8.57 10.10 -18.19
C TYR A 688 -8.09 8.88 -17.40
N PRO A 689 -8.99 8.08 -16.80
CA PRO A 689 -8.64 6.77 -16.24
C PRO A 689 -8.09 5.81 -17.31
N HIS A 690 -7.18 4.92 -16.91
CA HIS A 690 -6.54 3.97 -17.85
C HIS A 690 -7.55 3.14 -18.65
N GLY A 691 -8.67 2.72 -18.04
CA GLY A 691 -9.70 1.93 -18.71
C GLY A 691 -10.55 2.70 -19.73
N LEU A 692 -10.27 3.98 -20.01
CA LEU A 692 -10.84 4.70 -21.15
C LEU A 692 -9.86 4.83 -22.33
N ARG A 693 -8.62 4.35 -22.18
CA ARG A 693 -7.70 4.19 -23.31
C ARG A 693 -8.31 3.16 -24.27
N GLY A 694 -8.26 3.41 -25.56
CA GLY A 694 -8.85 2.51 -26.56
C GLY A 694 -10.37 2.59 -26.72
N CYS A 695 -11.05 3.40 -25.90
CA CYS A 695 -12.47 3.64 -26.09
C CYS A 695 -12.71 4.38 -27.41
N ALA A 696 -13.48 3.76 -28.29
CA ALA A 696 -13.82 4.25 -29.61
C ALA A 696 -15.25 3.85 -29.99
N SER A 697 -15.96 4.72 -30.71
CA SER A 697 -17.33 4.46 -31.17
C SER A 697 -17.58 5.11 -32.53
N LEU A 698 -18.42 4.48 -33.35
CA LEU A 698 -18.97 5.11 -34.56
C LEU A 698 -20.05 6.16 -34.23
N ASN A 699 -20.47 6.24 -32.97
CA ASN A 699 -21.45 7.20 -32.48
C ASN A 699 -20.78 8.23 -31.55
N ARG A 700 -20.76 9.50 -31.98
CA ARG A 700 -20.15 10.60 -31.24
C ARG A 700 -20.76 10.79 -29.84
N ASP A 701 -22.08 10.68 -29.72
CA ASP A 701 -22.76 10.91 -28.43
C ASP A 701 -22.42 9.80 -27.43
N ARG A 702 -22.27 8.56 -27.91
CA ARG A 702 -21.81 7.43 -27.08
C ARG A 702 -20.37 7.63 -26.61
N MET A 703 -19.48 8.09 -27.49
CA MET A 703 -18.11 8.45 -27.11
C MET A 703 -18.08 9.55 -26.03
N VAL A 704 -18.89 10.60 -26.18
CA VAL A 704 -19.02 11.68 -25.18
C VAL A 704 -19.52 11.12 -23.84
N ASP A 705 -20.53 10.25 -23.86
CA ASP A 705 -21.07 9.64 -22.65
C ASP A 705 -20.08 8.70 -21.96
N ALA A 706 -19.26 7.95 -22.72
CA ALA A 706 -18.16 7.15 -22.19
C ALA A 706 -17.13 8.02 -21.44
N LEU A 707 -16.70 9.15 -22.02
CA LEU A 707 -15.81 10.10 -21.36
C LEU A 707 -16.45 10.73 -20.10
N ARG A 708 -17.74 11.10 -20.16
CA ARG A 708 -18.49 11.62 -18.99
C ARG A 708 -18.59 10.61 -17.86
N ARG A 709 -18.75 9.32 -18.17
CA ARG A 709 -18.77 8.23 -17.17
C ARG A 709 -17.40 8.12 -16.47
N GLY A 710 -16.29 8.18 -17.20
CA GLY A 710 -14.94 8.15 -16.61
C GLY A 710 -14.55 9.42 -15.85
N HIS A 711 -15.05 10.58 -16.28
CA HIS A 711 -14.81 11.91 -15.69
C HIS A 711 -15.25 12.03 -14.22
N ARG A 712 -16.37 11.40 -13.83
CA ARG A 712 -16.92 11.45 -12.44
C ARG A 712 -15.92 10.98 -11.38
N ARG A 713 -14.87 10.24 -11.77
CA ARG A 713 -13.81 9.76 -10.86
C ARG A 713 -12.67 10.74 -10.64
N LYS A 714 -12.45 11.74 -11.51
CA LYS A 714 -11.29 12.67 -11.48
C LYS A 714 -11.63 14.17 -11.39
N LYS A 715 -12.89 14.61 -11.57
CA LYS A 715 -13.32 16.03 -11.51
C LYS A 715 -12.57 16.99 -12.48
N THR A 716 -12.32 16.59 -13.73
CA THR A 716 -11.58 17.39 -14.76
C THR A 716 -12.43 17.69 -16.00
N GLU A 717 -12.83 18.94 -16.29
CA GLU A 717 -13.73 19.26 -17.43
C GLU A 717 -13.31 18.62 -18.77
N ILE A 718 -14.27 18.07 -19.52
CA ILE A 718 -14.04 17.53 -20.88
C ILE A 718 -13.83 18.73 -21.81
N GLN A 719 -12.72 18.72 -22.54
CA GLN A 719 -12.33 19.68 -23.55
C GLN A 719 -12.70 19.15 -24.94
N ASP A 720 -12.97 20.04 -25.89
CA ASP A 720 -13.36 19.65 -27.25
C ASP A 720 -12.26 18.85 -27.97
N ASP A 721 -11.00 19.01 -27.57
CA ASP A 721 -9.83 18.31 -28.12
C ASP A 721 -9.59 16.92 -27.48
N ASP A 722 -10.39 16.51 -26.49
CA ASP A 722 -10.32 15.18 -25.87
C ASP A 722 -10.84 14.07 -26.79
N ILE A 723 -11.66 14.41 -27.80
CA ILE A 723 -12.20 13.45 -28.77
C ILE A 723 -11.53 13.67 -30.12
N ALA A 724 -10.78 12.68 -30.58
CA ALA A 724 -10.24 12.62 -31.92
C ALA A 724 -11.21 11.87 -32.86
N VAL A 725 -11.07 12.14 -34.16
CA VAL A 725 -11.88 11.52 -35.22
C VAL A 725 -10.94 10.93 -36.26
N THR A 726 -11.10 9.64 -36.54
CA THR A 726 -10.35 8.93 -37.58
C THR A 726 -11.34 8.28 -38.54
N THR A 727 -11.19 8.51 -39.85
CA THR A 727 -11.99 7.81 -40.87
C THR A 727 -11.45 6.38 -41.01
N VAL A 728 -12.34 5.38 -40.89
CA VAL A 728 -11.99 3.96 -40.92
C VAL A 728 -12.81 3.22 -41.99
N PRO A 729 -12.23 2.19 -42.64
CA PRO A 729 -12.98 1.32 -43.54
C PRO A 729 -14.02 0.52 -42.77
N VAL A 730 -15.20 0.33 -43.36
CA VAL A 730 -16.33 -0.38 -42.79
C VAL A 730 -16.72 -1.54 -43.69
N ARG A 731 -16.89 -2.72 -43.09
CA ARG A 731 -17.31 -3.95 -43.78
C ARG A 731 -18.46 -4.59 -43.05
N ARG A 732 -19.20 -5.46 -43.75
CA ARG A 732 -20.12 -6.38 -43.12
C ARG A 732 -19.36 -7.55 -42.48
N LEU A 733 -19.87 -8.10 -41.38
CA LEU A 733 -19.20 -9.21 -40.70
C LEU A 733 -19.21 -10.49 -41.56
N ASP A 734 -20.27 -10.74 -42.33
CA ASP A 734 -20.32 -11.90 -43.25
C ASP A 734 -19.16 -11.90 -44.28
N ASP A 735 -18.77 -10.73 -44.79
CA ASP A 735 -17.63 -10.59 -45.69
C ASP A 735 -16.29 -10.85 -44.99
N VAL A 736 -16.14 -10.37 -43.75
CA VAL A 736 -14.95 -10.61 -42.92
C VAL A 736 -14.82 -12.10 -42.58
N LEU A 737 -15.91 -12.75 -42.19
CA LEU A 737 -15.94 -14.17 -41.86
C LEU A 737 -15.66 -15.05 -43.09
N ARG A 738 -16.17 -14.66 -44.26
CA ARG A 738 -15.90 -15.36 -45.53
C ARG A 738 -14.42 -15.28 -45.91
N GLU A 739 -13.80 -14.11 -45.79
CA GLU A 739 -12.35 -13.95 -46.02
C GLU A 739 -11.53 -14.72 -44.98
N ALA A 740 -12.00 -14.74 -43.74
CA ALA A 740 -11.40 -15.53 -42.68
C ALA A 740 -11.64 -17.05 -42.81
N ALA A 741 -12.44 -17.51 -43.78
CA ALA A 741 -12.85 -18.90 -43.92
C ALA A 741 -13.43 -19.49 -42.61
N VAL A 742 -14.20 -18.69 -41.88
CA VAL A 742 -14.89 -19.10 -40.64
C VAL A 742 -16.36 -19.34 -40.97
N ALA A 743 -16.76 -20.61 -41.05
CA ALA A 743 -18.14 -21.02 -41.30
C ALA A 743 -18.96 -21.25 -40.01
N GLU A 744 -18.28 -21.60 -38.92
CA GLU A 744 -18.88 -21.86 -37.60
C GLU A 744 -17.99 -21.26 -36.52
N ALA A 745 -18.58 -20.85 -35.40
CA ALA A 745 -17.85 -20.33 -34.24
C ALA A 745 -18.52 -20.76 -32.94
N ASP A 746 -17.71 -21.02 -31.92
CA ASP A 746 -18.19 -21.45 -30.61
C ASP A 746 -18.61 -20.26 -29.74
N ILE A 747 -17.91 -19.12 -29.86
CA ILE A 747 -18.15 -17.93 -29.03
C ILE A 747 -18.15 -16.63 -29.85
N LEU A 748 -19.11 -15.76 -29.54
CA LEU A 748 -19.23 -14.40 -30.06
C LEU A 748 -18.94 -13.38 -28.95
N VAL A 749 -18.10 -12.39 -29.22
CA VAL A 749 -17.86 -11.23 -28.34
C VAL A 749 -18.06 -9.94 -29.14
N ILE A 750 -18.92 -9.05 -28.67
CA ILE A 750 -19.16 -7.74 -29.28
C ILE A 750 -19.02 -6.67 -28.20
N ASP A 751 -18.09 -5.75 -28.43
CA ASP A 751 -17.80 -4.61 -27.56
C ASP A 751 -17.44 -3.39 -28.42
N VAL A 752 -18.46 -2.74 -29.00
CA VAL A 752 -18.29 -1.67 -30.00
C VAL A 752 -18.88 -0.33 -29.57
N GLU A 753 -19.14 -0.17 -28.27
CA GLU A 753 -19.57 1.07 -27.61
C GLU A 753 -20.72 1.80 -28.37
N GLY A 754 -21.81 1.08 -28.64
CA GLY A 754 -23.07 1.65 -29.14
C GLY A 754 -23.42 1.36 -30.61
N HIS A 755 -22.80 0.35 -31.23
CA HIS A 755 -23.05 -0.08 -32.62
C HIS A 755 -23.37 -1.58 -32.74
N GLU A 756 -23.80 -2.21 -31.64
CA GLU A 756 -23.93 -3.66 -31.50
C GLU A 756 -24.99 -4.27 -32.44
N ILE A 757 -26.11 -3.56 -32.65
CA ILE A 757 -27.21 -4.02 -33.49
C ILE A 757 -26.77 -4.14 -34.95
N GLN A 758 -26.05 -3.15 -35.45
CA GLN A 758 -25.54 -3.14 -36.82
C GLN A 758 -24.49 -4.23 -37.03
N VAL A 759 -23.69 -4.56 -36.00
CA VAL A 759 -22.80 -5.73 -36.04
C VAL A 759 -23.64 -7.00 -36.17
N LEU A 760 -24.64 -7.20 -35.32
CA LEU A 760 -25.50 -8.40 -35.34
C LEU A 760 -26.34 -8.52 -36.63
N ASP A 761 -26.74 -7.41 -37.24
CA ASP A 761 -27.49 -7.37 -38.51
C ASP A 761 -26.57 -7.50 -39.76
N SER A 762 -25.25 -7.49 -39.57
CA SER A 762 -24.27 -7.61 -40.66
C SER A 762 -23.87 -9.04 -41.03
N PHE A 763 -24.44 -10.05 -40.35
CA PHE A 763 -24.29 -11.47 -40.65
C PHE A 763 -25.51 -12.25 -40.16
N ASP A 764 -25.53 -13.58 -40.34
CA ASP A 764 -26.57 -14.47 -39.78
C ASP A 764 -26.03 -15.23 -38.55
N PRO A 765 -26.33 -14.79 -37.31
CA PRO A 765 -25.88 -15.48 -36.11
C PRO A 765 -26.40 -16.91 -35.96
N ALA A 766 -27.57 -17.23 -36.54
CA ALA A 766 -28.17 -18.55 -36.44
C ALA A 766 -27.40 -19.60 -37.26
N ALA A 767 -26.78 -19.18 -38.36
CA ALA A 767 -25.94 -20.04 -39.18
C ALA A 767 -24.59 -20.40 -38.52
N MET A 768 -24.13 -19.62 -37.54
CA MET A 768 -22.77 -19.75 -36.98
C MET A 768 -22.62 -20.84 -35.91
N GLY A 769 -23.72 -21.33 -35.33
CA GLY A 769 -23.66 -22.42 -34.36
C GLY A 769 -23.12 -22.03 -32.97
N PHE A 770 -23.15 -20.75 -32.58
CA PHE A 770 -22.62 -20.28 -31.29
C PHE A 770 -23.13 -21.07 -30.08
N LYS A 771 -22.22 -21.38 -29.17
CA LYS A 771 -22.52 -21.96 -27.86
C LYS A 771 -22.64 -20.87 -26.80
N MET A 772 -21.92 -19.77 -26.97
CA MET A 772 -21.92 -18.62 -26.08
C MET A 772 -21.83 -17.31 -26.87
N ALA A 773 -22.45 -16.24 -26.37
CA ALA A 773 -22.27 -14.88 -26.85
C ALA A 773 -22.14 -13.91 -25.67
N ILE A 774 -21.28 -12.90 -25.80
CA ILE A 774 -21.12 -11.79 -24.86
C ILE A 774 -21.27 -10.50 -25.67
N VAL A 775 -22.22 -9.66 -25.31
CA VAL A 775 -22.45 -8.38 -25.98
C VAL A 775 -22.55 -7.27 -24.93
N GLU A 776 -21.65 -6.28 -24.99
CA GLU A 776 -21.70 -5.15 -24.07
C GLU A 776 -22.80 -4.15 -24.46
N CYS A 777 -23.64 -3.73 -23.51
CA CYS A 777 -24.80 -2.86 -23.72
C CYS A 777 -24.66 -1.46 -23.07
N ASN A 778 -23.52 -1.18 -22.43
CA ASN A 778 -23.14 0.14 -21.92
C ASN A 778 -24.22 0.91 -21.12
N GLY A 779 -24.82 0.24 -20.14
CA GLY A 779 -25.84 0.78 -19.25
C GLY A 779 -27.24 0.16 -19.46
N PRO A 780 -28.27 0.64 -18.72
CA PRO A 780 -29.63 0.11 -18.80
C PRO A 780 -30.41 0.80 -19.94
N ASP A 781 -30.33 0.25 -21.15
CA ASP A 781 -31.18 0.62 -22.29
C ASP A 781 -32.06 -0.58 -22.64
N VAL A 782 -33.25 -0.62 -22.02
CA VAL A 782 -34.17 -1.77 -22.09
C VAL A 782 -34.57 -2.11 -23.52
N LYS A 783 -34.61 -1.12 -24.43
CA LYS A 783 -34.96 -1.35 -25.83
C LYS A 783 -33.80 -2.00 -26.57
N LEU A 784 -32.59 -1.42 -26.45
CA LEU A 784 -31.38 -1.99 -27.05
C LEU A 784 -31.14 -3.42 -26.54
N GLU A 785 -31.34 -3.65 -25.25
CA GLU A 785 -31.22 -4.97 -24.63
C GLU A 785 -32.20 -5.99 -25.24
N ALA A 786 -33.46 -5.61 -25.41
CA ALA A 786 -34.47 -6.46 -26.03
C ALA A 786 -34.13 -6.78 -27.49
N ASP A 787 -33.64 -5.79 -28.24
CA ASP A 787 -33.26 -5.93 -29.63
C ASP A 787 -32.04 -6.85 -29.82
N ILE A 788 -31.04 -6.77 -28.93
CA ILE A 788 -29.88 -7.70 -28.91
C ILE A 788 -30.34 -9.10 -28.49
N ALA A 789 -31.14 -9.20 -27.43
CA ALA A 789 -31.62 -10.49 -26.93
C ALA A 789 -32.46 -11.22 -27.98
N GLU A 790 -33.31 -10.51 -28.74
CA GLU A 790 -34.08 -11.10 -29.84
C GLU A 790 -33.18 -11.77 -30.89
N ARG A 791 -32.09 -11.11 -31.30
CA ARG A 791 -31.13 -11.63 -32.30
C ARG A 791 -30.38 -12.85 -31.78
N LEU A 792 -29.92 -12.82 -30.54
CA LEU A 792 -29.25 -13.96 -29.90
C LEU A 792 -30.22 -15.13 -29.65
N ASN A 793 -31.47 -14.86 -29.27
CA ASN A 793 -32.52 -15.88 -29.13
C ASN A 793 -32.82 -16.57 -30.45
N ARG A 794 -32.87 -15.83 -31.57
CA ARG A 794 -33.00 -16.41 -32.92
C ARG A 794 -31.82 -17.31 -33.30
N ALA A 795 -30.63 -17.08 -32.71
CA ALA A 795 -29.46 -17.95 -32.85
C ALA A 795 -29.48 -19.20 -31.93
N GLY A 796 -30.56 -19.39 -31.17
CA GLY A 796 -30.73 -20.49 -30.24
C GLY A 796 -29.97 -20.33 -28.92
N LEU A 797 -29.70 -19.08 -28.50
CA LEU A 797 -29.07 -18.76 -27.22
C LEU A 797 -30.11 -18.26 -26.22
N SER A 798 -30.05 -18.77 -24.99
CA SER A 798 -30.79 -18.24 -23.85
C SER A 798 -30.04 -17.03 -23.28
N VAL A 799 -30.63 -15.83 -23.35
CA VAL A 799 -29.96 -14.56 -23.02
C VAL A 799 -30.27 -14.10 -21.60
N THR A 800 -29.22 -13.75 -20.85
CA THR A 800 -29.32 -13.20 -19.49
C THR A 800 -28.43 -11.96 -19.35
N ARG A 801 -28.91 -10.95 -18.63
CA ARG A 801 -28.15 -9.73 -18.34
C ARG A 801 -27.20 -9.91 -17.16
N PHE A 802 -25.94 -9.54 -17.35
CA PHE A 802 -24.90 -9.51 -16.33
C PHE A 802 -24.16 -8.17 -16.34
N GLY A 803 -24.59 -7.24 -15.47
CA GLY A 803 -23.93 -5.93 -15.37
C GLY A 803 -24.22 -5.05 -16.58
N ASP A 804 -23.16 -4.69 -17.29
CA ASP A 804 -23.22 -3.95 -18.54
C ASP A 804 -23.27 -4.89 -19.76
N ASP A 805 -23.12 -6.22 -19.57
CA ASP A 805 -23.15 -7.23 -20.62
C ASP A 805 -24.49 -7.99 -20.72
N LEU A 806 -24.81 -8.45 -21.93
CA LEU A 806 -25.74 -9.56 -22.18
C LEU A 806 -24.95 -10.82 -22.52
N ILE A 807 -25.23 -11.91 -21.80
CA ILE A 807 -24.61 -13.21 -22.03
C ILE A 807 -25.68 -14.16 -22.57
N GLY A 808 -25.49 -14.65 -23.79
CA GLY A 808 -26.28 -15.71 -24.40
C GLY A 808 -25.59 -17.06 -24.26
N ILE A 809 -26.30 -18.09 -23.82
CA ILE A 809 -25.76 -19.46 -23.69
C ILE A 809 -26.74 -20.43 -24.36
N ARG A 810 -26.24 -21.32 -25.22
CA ARG A 810 -27.04 -22.39 -25.78
C ARG A 810 -27.32 -23.45 -24.71
N ASP A 811 -28.56 -23.89 -24.61
CA ASP A 811 -28.95 -24.91 -23.65
C ASP A 811 -28.09 -26.18 -23.80
N GLY A 812 -27.53 -26.64 -22.67
CA GLY A 812 -26.65 -27.81 -22.61
C GLY A 812 -25.22 -27.60 -23.14
N ALA A 813 -24.87 -26.41 -23.65
CA ALA A 813 -23.53 -26.13 -24.16
C ALA A 813 -22.47 -25.94 -23.08
N ILE A 814 -22.88 -25.53 -21.88
CA ILE A 814 -22.02 -25.45 -20.70
C ILE A 814 -22.39 -26.61 -19.78
N GLN A 815 -21.47 -27.56 -19.62
CA GLN A 815 -21.60 -28.68 -18.68
C GLN A 815 -20.56 -28.52 -17.58
N VAL A 816 -21.02 -28.15 -16.39
CA VAL A 816 -20.17 -28.04 -15.20
C VAL A 816 -20.58 -29.13 -14.22
N PRO A 817 -19.66 -29.98 -13.73
CA PRO A 817 -19.96 -30.90 -12.65
C PRO A 817 -20.51 -30.11 -11.46
N VAL A 818 -21.62 -30.54 -10.86
CA VAL A 818 -22.29 -29.83 -9.75
C VAL A 818 -21.32 -29.59 -8.57
N GLU A 819 -20.35 -30.48 -8.39
CA GLU A 819 -19.29 -30.39 -7.39
C GLU A 819 -18.32 -29.22 -7.63
N SER A 820 -18.18 -28.80 -8.90
CA SER A 820 -17.37 -27.66 -9.31
C SER A 820 -18.12 -26.34 -9.06
N ILE A 821 -19.45 -26.34 -9.11
CA ILE A 821 -20.27 -25.14 -8.87
C ILE A 821 -20.09 -24.61 -7.44
N SER A 822 -20.03 -25.48 -6.43
CA SER A 822 -19.83 -25.06 -5.03
C SER A 822 -18.43 -24.48 -4.78
N GLY A 823 -17.40 -25.09 -5.37
CA GLY A 823 -16.02 -24.61 -5.27
C GLY A 823 -15.76 -23.32 -6.04
N LEU A 824 -16.47 -23.09 -7.15
CA LEU A 824 -16.35 -21.89 -7.97
C LEU A 824 -17.26 -20.72 -7.53
N LEU A 825 -18.37 -20.97 -6.81
CA LEU A 825 -19.24 -19.93 -6.24
C LEU A 825 -18.92 -19.58 -4.77
N GLY A 826 -17.90 -20.21 -4.19
CA GLY A 826 -17.53 -20.01 -2.78
C GLY A 826 -18.61 -20.44 -1.78
N LEU A 827 -19.55 -21.29 -2.21
CA LEU A 827 -20.61 -21.79 -1.34
C LEU A 827 -20.06 -22.97 -0.52
N PRO A 828 -20.14 -22.94 0.82
CA PRO A 828 -19.65 -24.03 1.64
C PRO A 828 -20.38 -25.33 1.27
N LYS A 829 -19.64 -26.42 1.04
CA LYS A 829 -20.21 -27.77 0.89
C LYS A 829 -20.88 -28.16 2.20
N ILE A 830 -22.20 -28.10 2.26
CA ILE A 830 -22.98 -28.66 3.36
C ILE A 830 -23.46 -30.04 2.90
N GLY A 831 -22.66 -31.08 3.16
CA GLY A 831 -23.08 -32.46 3.01
C GLY A 831 -23.73 -32.99 4.28
N ARG A 832 -24.87 -33.69 4.15
CA ARG A 832 -25.34 -34.64 5.19
C ARG A 832 -24.40 -35.85 5.21
N GLN A 833 -24.21 -36.38 6.41
CA GLN A 833 -23.39 -37.55 6.75
C GLN A 833 -23.56 -38.73 5.79
#